data_AF-A0A9P8FM80-F1
#
_entry.id   AF-A0A9P8FM80-F1
#
_cell.length_a   1.000
_cell.length_b   1.000
_cell.length_c   1.000
_cell.angle_alpha   90.00
_cell.angle_beta   90.00
_cell.angle_gamma   90.00
#
_symmetry.space_group_name_H-M   'P 1'
#
loop_
_entity.id
_entity.type
_entity.pdbx_description
1 polymer ?
#
loop_
_entity_poly.entity_id
_entity_poly.type
_entity_poly.pdbx_seq_one_letter_code
_entity_poly.pdbx_strand_id
1 'polypeptide(L)'
;MEQSRVEASTQSLTPYQLALTLTFLSGGGYGAMWKWLKYLFVQRRTRERQVQALTQAAWIALVAQLLGLLVISADTWLHIATKTVTFTQLQKADETSASHGFGLTEACTISNNSYAYVGPLEGDNCTLNIPTTNILLANGLQSLEVLNNVSSMTTVSTITSGQDYAYLAVPPSAVLANEDWRAESFALQTQCRLASAECNMSGEYGAATPFHCSDAFHGDVTSNPQNFIWAFFTDDTMSDNTTGYGVENPFYFGMAGSTVPGTVNPSHGGTAFVLLCNTTVLQVTYDSVNGTISNFHGSLSNATTVNIWQSVMAYTTVGMPNLKQAASLAAMGDSSQQFTDDMALSFSKTALAIGSQAVEKRPPLAVQSRFSFLAARVPAAPLYALVGANMLVVFVALTLTVIALVNSEGEVKEVQSRLSIIGLVADRFEGKRQGLHFIRGVAYQADPSRNDNSTSTNTSYVDPLADPDKCSRDIPYLKELRTNVVRVYAVDPSQNHDSCMNQLADAGIYVISDLSDPTQAIDRDAPEWTIDLLSRYTSVIDALHGYTNMLGFFAGNEVSNAANNTAASAYVKAAVRDSKAYIKSSNYRSIGVGYATNDDPAIRTEIADYFNCGDDADAIDFWGYNIYSWCGDSSYEQSGFEDRTIEFSNYSVPA
;
A
#
# COMPACT_ATOMS: atom_id res chain seq x y z
N MET A 1 -24.54 -66.61 -54.29
CA MET A 1 -23.15 -66.56 -53.76
C MET A 1 -22.86 -65.18 -53.16
N GLU A 2 -23.86 -64.59 -52.48
CA GLU A 2 -23.84 -63.17 -52.05
C GLU A 2 -24.34 -63.02 -50.60
N GLN A 3 -24.93 -64.08 -50.01
CA GLN A 3 -25.24 -64.16 -48.58
C GLN A 3 -24.07 -64.67 -47.74
N SER A 4 -23.07 -65.33 -48.32
CA SER A 4 -21.95 -65.92 -47.57
C SER A 4 -20.75 -64.98 -47.37
N ARG A 5 -20.84 -63.73 -47.83
CA ARG A 5 -19.77 -62.71 -47.65
C ARG A 5 -20.07 -61.70 -46.54
N VAL A 6 -21.30 -61.69 -46.01
CA VAL A 6 -21.71 -60.82 -44.90
C VAL A 6 -21.37 -61.43 -43.53
N GLU A 7 -21.23 -62.75 -43.44
CA GLU A 7 -20.95 -63.45 -42.16
C GLU A 7 -19.47 -63.42 -41.72
N ALA A 8 -18.55 -62.90 -42.54
CA ALA A 8 -17.11 -62.90 -42.23
C ALA A 8 -16.59 -61.64 -41.51
N SER A 9 -17.45 -60.66 -41.17
CA SER A 9 -17.01 -59.32 -40.72
C SER A 9 -17.45 -58.88 -39.32
N THR A 10 -18.19 -59.70 -38.57
CA THR A 10 -18.66 -59.30 -37.21
C THR A 10 -18.17 -60.28 -36.17
N GLN A 11 -16.88 -60.16 -35.81
CA GLN A 11 -16.40 -60.70 -34.54
C GLN A 11 -17.03 -59.84 -33.42
N SER A 12 -18.15 -60.31 -32.86
CA SER A 12 -18.86 -59.63 -31.79
C SER A 12 -17.92 -59.39 -30.60
N LEU A 13 -17.87 -58.14 -30.11
CA LEU A 13 -17.09 -57.84 -28.91
C LEU A 13 -17.57 -58.72 -27.75
N THR A 14 -16.64 -59.35 -27.04
CA THR A 14 -16.99 -59.97 -25.76
C THR A 14 -17.58 -58.93 -24.81
N PRO A 15 -18.50 -59.30 -23.90
CA PRO A 15 -19.11 -58.34 -22.97
C PRO A 15 -18.07 -57.51 -22.18
N TYR A 16 -16.91 -58.11 -21.89
CA TYR A 16 -15.79 -57.42 -21.24
C TYR A 16 -15.06 -56.44 -22.18
N GLN A 17 -14.79 -56.82 -23.44
CA GLN A 17 -14.20 -55.91 -24.41
C GLN A 17 -15.15 -54.74 -24.71
N LEU A 18 -16.46 -54.99 -24.86
CA LEU A 18 -17.46 -53.94 -25.04
C LEU A 18 -17.48 -52.97 -23.86
N ALA A 19 -17.52 -53.49 -22.63
CA ALA A 19 -17.45 -52.67 -21.42
C ALA A 19 -16.16 -51.84 -21.35
N LEU A 20 -15.01 -52.43 -21.68
CA LEU A 20 -13.73 -51.72 -21.69
C LEU A 20 -13.69 -50.62 -22.77
N THR A 21 -14.24 -50.89 -23.96
CA THR A 21 -14.31 -49.92 -25.06
C THR A 21 -15.24 -48.76 -24.71
N LEU A 22 -16.41 -49.06 -24.11
CA LEU A 22 -17.33 -48.04 -23.60
C LEU A 22 -16.69 -47.20 -22.48
N THR A 23 -15.88 -47.81 -21.62
CA THR A 23 -15.16 -47.08 -20.55
C THR A 23 -14.16 -46.08 -21.13
N PHE A 24 -13.45 -46.44 -22.22
CA PHE A 24 -12.57 -45.49 -22.91
C PHE A 24 -13.35 -44.39 -23.65
N LEU A 25 -14.49 -44.73 -24.26
CA LEU A 25 -15.36 -43.77 -24.95
C LEU A 25 -16.09 -42.81 -24.00
N SER A 26 -16.33 -43.21 -22.74
CA SER A 26 -16.99 -42.39 -21.72
C SER A 26 -16.03 -41.52 -20.90
N GLY A 27 -14.79 -41.29 -21.38
CA GLY A 27 -13.79 -40.46 -20.68
C GLY A 27 -12.95 -41.22 -19.65
N GLY A 28 -12.75 -42.52 -19.83
CA GLY A 28 -12.00 -43.36 -18.89
C GLY A 28 -10.55 -42.91 -18.70
N GLY A 29 -10.24 -42.32 -17.54
CA GLY A 29 -8.89 -41.95 -17.13
C GLY A 29 -8.00 -43.14 -16.73
N TYR A 30 -7.05 -42.91 -15.82
CA TYR A 30 -6.04 -43.90 -15.38
C TYR A 30 -6.59 -45.29 -15.02
N GLY A 31 -7.82 -45.36 -14.48
CA GLY A 31 -8.47 -46.62 -14.12
C GLY A 31 -8.89 -47.49 -15.32
N ALA A 32 -9.25 -46.89 -16.46
CA ALA A 32 -9.56 -47.63 -17.69
C ALA A 32 -8.28 -48.19 -18.32
N MET A 33 -7.21 -47.38 -18.31
CA MET A 33 -5.88 -47.78 -18.78
C MET A 33 -5.29 -48.92 -17.94
N TRP A 34 -5.47 -48.90 -16.62
CA TRP A 34 -5.07 -49.99 -15.72
C TRP A 34 -5.84 -51.30 -15.99
N LYS A 35 -7.16 -51.21 -16.25
CA LYS A 35 -7.98 -52.38 -16.62
C LYS A 35 -7.55 -52.95 -17.98
N TRP A 36 -7.18 -52.10 -18.94
CA TRP A 36 -6.63 -52.51 -20.22
C TRP A 36 -5.25 -53.16 -20.11
N LEU A 37 -4.34 -52.60 -19.31
CA LEU A 37 -3.05 -53.23 -19.00
C LEU A 37 -3.24 -54.58 -18.31
N LYS A 38 -4.13 -54.69 -17.33
CA LYS A 38 -4.49 -55.98 -16.73
C LYS A 38 -5.04 -56.97 -17.76
N TYR A 39 -5.87 -56.51 -18.69
CA TYR A 39 -6.39 -57.35 -19.78
C TYR A 39 -5.27 -57.86 -20.72
N LEU A 40 -4.22 -57.06 -20.96
CA LEU A 40 -3.07 -57.46 -21.77
C LEU A 40 -2.17 -58.49 -21.07
N PHE A 41 -1.92 -58.31 -19.76
CA PHE A 41 -0.91 -59.04 -19.01
C PHE A 41 -1.45 -60.22 -18.17
N VAL A 42 -2.75 -60.31 -17.88
CA VAL A 42 -3.32 -61.43 -17.11
C VAL A 42 -3.54 -62.66 -18.03
N GLN A 43 -2.82 -63.74 -17.77
CA GLN A 43 -2.98 -65.02 -18.47
C GLN A 43 -4.35 -65.66 -18.18
N ARG A 44 -5.18 -65.84 -19.21
CA ARG A 44 -6.32 -66.78 -19.19
C ARG A 44 -6.18 -67.81 -20.30
N ARG A 45 -6.58 -69.05 -20.00
CA ARG A 45 -6.42 -70.27 -20.82
C ARG A 45 -7.08 -70.22 -22.21
N THR A 46 -7.96 -69.25 -22.48
CA THR A 46 -8.56 -69.00 -23.80
C THR A 46 -8.45 -67.51 -24.11
N ARG A 47 -7.54 -67.16 -25.02
CA ARG A 47 -7.27 -65.77 -25.44
C ARG A 47 -8.03 -65.51 -26.74
N GLU A 48 -9.02 -64.63 -26.72
CA GLU A 48 -9.59 -64.10 -27.96
C GLU A 48 -8.75 -62.92 -28.47
N ARG A 49 -8.55 -62.84 -29.78
CA ARG A 49 -7.79 -61.75 -30.42
C ARG A 49 -8.46 -60.41 -30.13
N GLN A 50 -7.65 -59.41 -29.78
CA GLN A 50 -8.15 -58.07 -29.47
C GLN A 50 -8.68 -57.41 -30.75
N VAL A 51 -9.88 -56.82 -30.65
CA VAL A 51 -10.50 -56.08 -31.74
C VAL A 51 -9.78 -54.74 -31.94
N GLN A 52 -9.59 -54.34 -33.19
CA GLN A 52 -8.79 -53.19 -33.61
C GLN A 52 -9.26 -51.86 -33.00
N ALA A 53 -10.57 -51.70 -32.81
CA ALA A 53 -11.18 -50.52 -32.18
C ALA A 53 -10.74 -50.33 -30.71
N LEU A 54 -10.60 -51.42 -29.94
CA LEU A 54 -10.16 -51.35 -28.55
C LEU A 54 -8.67 -50.98 -28.44
N THR A 55 -7.85 -51.41 -29.41
CA THR A 55 -6.42 -51.06 -29.45
C THR A 55 -6.22 -49.58 -29.80
N GLN A 56 -6.98 -49.07 -30.77
CA GLN A 56 -6.92 -47.66 -31.18
C GLN A 56 -7.40 -46.72 -30.08
N ALA A 57 -8.53 -47.03 -29.42
CA ALA A 57 -9.04 -46.23 -28.31
C ALA A 57 -8.05 -46.15 -27.13
N ALA A 58 -7.39 -47.26 -26.81
CA ALA A 58 -6.38 -47.30 -25.75
C ALA A 58 -5.12 -46.47 -26.08
N TRP A 59 -4.65 -46.50 -27.33
CA TRP A 59 -3.50 -45.69 -27.77
C TRP A 59 -3.80 -44.20 -27.76
N ILE A 60 -4.98 -43.79 -28.24
CA ILE A 60 -5.40 -42.38 -28.21
C ILE A 60 -5.49 -41.88 -26.76
N ALA A 61 -6.08 -42.68 -25.86
CA ALA A 61 -6.15 -42.36 -24.44
C ALA A 61 -4.76 -42.22 -23.81
N LEU A 62 -3.82 -43.12 -24.14
CA LEU A 62 -2.45 -43.09 -23.62
C LEU A 62 -1.68 -41.84 -24.08
N VAL A 63 -1.79 -41.47 -25.36
CA VAL A 63 -1.17 -40.25 -25.90
C VAL A 63 -1.75 -39.00 -25.23
N ALA A 64 -3.08 -38.94 -25.07
CA ALA A 64 -3.73 -37.82 -24.39
C ALA A 64 -3.29 -37.69 -22.92
N GLN A 65 -3.13 -38.82 -22.21
CA GLN A 65 -2.67 -38.84 -20.82
C GLN A 65 -1.23 -38.35 -20.67
N LEU A 66 -0.33 -38.79 -21.57
CA LEU A 66 1.08 -38.37 -21.57
C LEU A 66 1.22 -36.87 -21.89
N LEU A 67 0.44 -36.36 -22.83
CA LEU A 67 0.36 -34.95 -23.15
C LEU A 67 -0.12 -34.11 -21.97
N GLY A 68 -1.17 -34.56 -21.27
CA GLY A 68 -1.66 -33.91 -20.06
C GLY A 68 -0.61 -33.85 -18.96
N LEU A 69 0.11 -34.95 -18.72
CA LEU A 69 1.22 -34.98 -17.76
C LEU A 69 2.36 -34.03 -18.14
N LEU A 70 2.66 -33.91 -19.43
CA LEU A 70 3.69 -33.00 -19.93
C LEU A 70 3.31 -31.53 -19.70
N VAL A 71 2.05 -31.14 -19.96
CA VAL A 71 1.55 -29.78 -19.67
C VAL A 71 1.62 -29.50 -18.17
N ILE A 72 1.11 -30.40 -17.32
CA ILE A 72 1.13 -30.24 -15.86
C ILE A 72 2.57 -30.11 -15.35
N SER A 73 3.50 -30.89 -15.88
CA SER A 73 4.91 -30.84 -15.48
C SER A 73 5.57 -29.51 -15.87
N ALA A 74 5.31 -29.02 -17.09
CA ALA A 74 5.85 -27.76 -17.57
C ALA A 74 5.27 -26.55 -16.81
N ASP A 75 3.97 -26.61 -16.50
CA ASP A 75 3.26 -25.60 -15.71
C ASP A 75 3.79 -25.54 -14.26
N THR A 76 3.91 -26.71 -13.62
CA THR A 76 4.52 -26.82 -12.29
C THR A 76 5.95 -26.28 -12.29
N TRP A 77 6.73 -26.56 -13.34
CA TRP A 77 8.10 -26.05 -13.46
C TRP A 77 8.14 -24.53 -13.60
N LEU A 78 7.23 -23.93 -14.37
CA LEU A 78 7.09 -22.48 -14.50
C LEU A 78 6.76 -21.82 -13.16
N HIS A 79 5.81 -22.39 -12.41
CA HIS A 79 5.42 -21.88 -11.09
C HIS A 79 6.57 -21.94 -10.07
N ILE A 80 7.29 -23.06 -10.00
CA ILE A 80 8.42 -23.22 -9.07
C ILE A 80 9.58 -22.27 -9.43
N ALA A 81 9.79 -22.03 -10.73
CA ALA A 81 10.94 -21.27 -11.19
C ALA A 81 10.69 -19.75 -11.22
N THR A 82 9.43 -19.31 -11.18
CA THR A 82 9.06 -17.89 -11.10
C THR A 82 9.35 -17.35 -9.72
N LYS A 83 10.09 -16.25 -9.64
CA LYS A 83 10.46 -15.60 -8.36
C LYS A 83 10.02 -14.15 -8.36
N THR A 84 9.47 -13.70 -7.25
CA THR A 84 9.18 -12.29 -7.04
C THR A 84 10.48 -11.56 -6.70
N VAL A 85 10.77 -10.48 -7.44
CA VAL A 85 11.92 -9.60 -7.19
C VAL A 85 11.41 -8.17 -7.02
N THR A 86 12.02 -7.43 -6.11
CA THR A 86 11.76 -6.00 -5.96
C THR A 86 12.45 -5.24 -7.08
N PHE A 87 11.70 -4.40 -7.78
CA PHE A 87 12.20 -3.50 -8.80
C PHE A 87 12.07 -2.08 -8.30
N THR A 88 13.19 -1.36 -8.22
CA THR A 88 13.19 0.06 -7.82
C THR A 88 13.35 0.92 -9.05
N GLN A 89 12.34 1.74 -9.33
CA GLN A 89 12.37 2.75 -10.35
C GLN A 89 12.69 4.11 -9.72
N LEU A 90 13.54 4.88 -10.40
CA LEU A 90 13.86 6.26 -10.03
C LEU A 90 13.02 7.21 -10.88
N GLN A 91 12.37 8.16 -10.24
CA GLN A 91 11.64 9.22 -10.90
C GLN A 91 12.20 10.58 -10.45
N LYS A 92 12.26 11.54 -11.38
CA LYS A 92 12.64 12.91 -11.05
C LYS A 92 11.57 13.50 -10.14
N ALA A 93 11.95 13.93 -8.94
CA ALA A 93 11.03 14.57 -8.01
C ALA A 93 10.79 16.03 -8.42
N ASP A 94 9.63 16.57 -8.08
CA ASP A 94 9.26 17.95 -8.40
C ASP A 94 10.09 18.92 -7.54
N GLU A 95 10.98 19.68 -8.18
CA GLU A 95 12.05 20.48 -7.52
C GLU A 95 11.49 21.59 -6.60
N THR A 96 10.22 21.97 -6.75
CA THR A 96 9.64 23.18 -6.13
C THR A 96 9.18 23.03 -4.68
N SER A 97 9.11 21.81 -4.13
CA SER A 97 8.60 21.55 -2.77
C SER A 97 9.61 20.90 -1.81
N ALA A 98 10.73 20.41 -2.32
CA ALA A 98 11.78 19.79 -1.54
C ALA A 98 12.71 20.85 -0.94
N SER A 99 12.86 20.87 0.38
CA SER A 99 13.77 21.77 1.11
C SER A 99 14.70 20.95 1.98
N HIS A 100 15.76 20.43 1.38
CA HIS A 100 16.70 19.50 2.03
C HIS A 100 18.04 20.11 2.42
N GLY A 101 18.38 21.29 1.89
CA GLY A 101 19.60 22.02 2.20
C GLY A 101 19.38 23.14 3.21
N PHE A 102 20.48 23.75 3.63
CA PHE A 102 20.49 24.89 4.53
C PHE A 102 21.41 25.98 3.99
N GLY A 103 20.95 27.23 4.09
CA GLY A 103 21.73 28.42 3.78
C GLY A 103 21.56 29.45 4.88
N LEU A 104 22.39 30.49 4.87
CA LEU A 104 22.26 31.59 5.82
C LEU A 104 20.97 32.39 5.55
N THR A 105 20.36 32.90 6.62
CA THR A 105 19.24 33.85 6.51
C THR A 105 19.72 35.15 5.90
N GLU A 106 18.81 35.92 5.27
CA GLU A 106 19.15 37.18 4.63
C GLU A 106 19.90 38.15 5.57
N ALA A 107 19.44 38.28 6.82
CA ALA A 107 20.08 39.10 7.85
C ALA A 107 21.56 38.73 8.10
N CYS A 108 21.93 37.47 7.92
CA CYS A 108 23.29 36.95 8.09
C CYS A 108 24.16 37.08 6.83
N THR A 109 23.62 37.61 5.72
CA THR A 109 24.35 37.78 4.44
C THR A 109 24.77 39.21 4.14
N ILE A 110 24.19 40.20 4.84
CA ILE A 110 24.33 41.63 4.51
C ILE A 110 25.66 42.21 5.01
N SER A 111 26.19 41.75 6.16
CA SER A 111 27.46 42.22 6.72
C SER A 111 28.03 41.23 7.75
N ASN A 112 29.24 41.48 8.30
CA ASN A 112 29.78 40.72 9.42
C ASN A 112 29.11 41.15 10.75
N ASN A 113 27.80 40.94 10.86
CA ASN A 113 26.97 41.25 12.03
C ASN A 113 26.78 40.04 12.97
N SER A 114 27.54 38.98 12.73
CA SER A 114 27.45 37.71 13.49
C SER A 114 27.99 37.84 14.90
N TYR A 115 28.86 38.82 15.16
CA TYR A 115 29.02 39.60 16.40
C TYR A 115 30.29 40.45 16.26
N ALA A 116 30.13 41.67 15.76
CA ALA A 116 31.14 42.70 15.87
C ALA A 116 30.54 43.85 16.66
N TYR A 117 31.29 44.36 17.63
CA TYR A 117 31.01 45.59 18.38
C TYR A 117 30.96 46.81 17.43
N VAL A 118 29.97 46.84 16.53
CA VAL A 118 29.72 47.95 15.62
C VAL A 118 28.39 48.50 16.07
N GLY A 119 28.42 49.71 16.64
CA GLY A 119 27.23 50.43 17.10
C GLY A 119 26.14 50.50 16.02
N PRO A 120 24.94 50.99 16.36
CA PRO A 120 23.67 50.68 15.71
C PRO A 120 23.77 50.72 14.18
N LEU A 121 24.10 49.58 13.57
CA LEU A 121 24.05 49.41 12.14
C LEU A 121 22.58 49.14 11.81
N GLU A 122 22.02 49.95 10.93
CA GLU A 122 20.67 49.76 10.39
C GLU A 122 20.57 48.34 9.79
N GLY A 123 19.94 47.41 10.53
CA GLY A 123 19.73 46.03 10.09
C GLY A 123 19.35 45.09 11.24
N ASP A 124 18.67 43.99 10.90
CA ASP A 124 18.31 42.92 11.85
C ASP A 124 19.56 42.16 12.33
N ASN A 125 19.61 41.82 13.61
CA ASN A 125 20.71 41.05 14.21
C ASN A 125 20.70 39.59 13.69
N CYS A 126 21.86 39.09 13.27
CA CYS A 126 21.99 37.74 12.70
C CYS A 126 21.87 36.61 13.75
N THR A 127 22.64 36.66 14.83
CA THR A 127 22.70 35.58 15.85
C THR A 127 22.47 36.05 17.29
N LEU A 128 22.79 37.30 17.60
CA LEU A 128 22.74 37.82 18.97
C LEU A 128 22.03 39.18 19.02
N ASN A 129 21.10 39.32 19.95
CA ASN A 129 20.45 40.58 20.32
C ASN A 129 21.12 41.16 21.57
N ILE A 130 21.39 42.46 21.56
CA ILE A 130 22.01 43.18 22.69
C ILE A 130 20.98 44.12 23.34
N PRO A 131 20.16 43.65 24.29
CA PRO A 131 19.42 44.54 25.18
C PRO A 131 20.34 45.24 26.20
N THR A 132 19.87 46.33 26.79
CA THR A 132 20.63 47.13 27.79
C THR A 132 21.13 46.32 29.00
N THR A 133 20.52 45.16 29.27
CA THR A 133 20.76 44.36 30.48
C THR A 133 21.42 43.00 30.24
N ASN A 134 21.48 42.49 29.00
CA ASN A 134 22.05 41.16 28.72
C ASN A 134 22.36 40.96 27.22
N ILE A 135 22.95 39.82 26.84
CA ILE A 135 23.04 39.36 25.45
C ILE A 135 22.15 38.11 25.30
N LEU A 136 21.30 38.08 24.26
CA LEU A 136 20.34 37.01 24.02
C LEU A 136 20.47 36.48 22.59
N LEU A 137 20.01 35.24 22.34
CA LEU A 137 19.91 34.69 20.99
C LEU A 137 18.88 35.46 20.16
N ALA A 138 19.16 35.70 18.88
CA ALA A 138 18.26 36.39 17.95
C ALA A 138 16.94 35.62 17.75
N ASN A 139 17.02 34.30 17.51
CA ASN A 139 15.90 33.37 17.48
C ASN A 139 16.19 32.16 18.38
N GLY A 140 16.06 32.40 19.69
CA GLY A 140 16.31 31.37 20.70
C GLY A 140 15.38 30.15 20.63
N LEU A 141 14.17 30.29 20.07
CA LEU A 141 13.23 29.17 19.92
C LEU A 141 13.80 28.10 18.99
N GLN A 142 14.23 28.49 17.78
CA GLN A 142 14.83 27.56 16.83
C GLN A 142 16.09 26.90 17.40
N SER A 143 16.99 27.69 18.00
CA SER A 143 18.19 27.16 18.66
C SER A 143 17.87 26.10 19.72
N LEU A 144 16.87 26.36 20.57
CA LEU A 144 16.47 25.44 21.64
C LEU A 144 15.73 24.21 21.11
N GLU A 145 14.90 24.34 20.08
CA GLU A 145 14.22 23.19 19.45
C GLU A 145 15.23 22.23 18.81
N VAL A 146 16.25 22.76 18.14
CA VAL A 146 17.31 21.96 17.51
C VAL A 146 18.21 21.33 18.57
N LEU A 147 18.59 22.10 19.60
CA LEU A 147 19.42 21.61 20.71
C LEU A 147 18.74 20.48 21.49
N ASN A 148 17.41 20.50 21.59
CA ASN A 148 16.62 19.44 22.23
C ASN A 148 16.08 18.39 21.26
N ASN A 149 16.49 18.44 19.97
CA ASN A 149 16.06 17.50 18.93
C ASN A 149 14.53 17.36 18.77
N VAL A 150 13.80 18.48 18.88
CA VAL A 150 12.34 18.57 18.69
C VAL A 150 11.93 19.43 17.49
N SER A 151 12.91 20.04 16.80
CA SER A 151 12.63 20.89 15.63
C SER A 151 12.09 20.07 14.45
N SER A 152 11.08 20.62 13.77
CA SER A 152 10.59 20.13 12.47
C SER A 152 11.37 20.70 11.28
N MET A 153 12.28 21.64 11.54
CA MET A 153 13.03 22.34 10.50
C MET A 153 14.39 21.70 10.24
N THR A 154 15.18 21.51 11.30
CA THR A 154 16.59 21.10 11.20
C THR A 154 16.98 20.27 12.42
N THR A 155 17.93 19.36 12.24
CA THR A 155 18.52 18.58 13.31
C THR A 155 20.03 18.53 13.12
N VAL A 156 20.77 18.25 14.19
CA VAL A 156 22.21 18.05 14.10
C VAL A 156 22.50 16.56 14.00
N SER A 157 23.09 16.17 12.87
CA SER A 157 23.52 14.79 12.62
C SER A 157 25.04 14.68 12.67
N THR A 158 25.55 13.46 12.77
CA THR A 158 26.99 13.18 12.78
C THR A 158 27.37 12.22 11.69
N ILE A 159 28.58 12.39 11.15
CA ILE A 159 29.17 11.48 10.18
C ILE A 159 30.65 11.28 10.51
N THR A 160 31.10 10.04 10.44
CA THR A 160 32.51 9.68 10.60
C THR A 160 33.11 9.44 9.22
N SER A 161 33.95 10.38 8.76
CA SER A 161 34.67 10.28 7.48
C SER A 161 36.15 10.57 7.71
N GLY A 162 36.83 9.60 8.34
CA GLY A 162 38.20 9.74 8.86
C GLY A 162 38.31 10.57 10.15
N GLN A 163 37.42 11.55 10.33
CA GLN A 163 37.20 12.36 11.53
C GLN A 163 35.68 12.50 11.76
N ASP A 164 35.28 12.83 12.98
CA ASP A 164 33.88 13.05 13.31
C ASP A 164 33.45 14.49 12.99
N TYR A 165 32.43 14.61 12.15
CA TYR A 165 31.80 15.88 11.80
C TYR A 165 30.39 15.91 12.38
N ALA A 166 30.01 17.05 12.95
CA ALA A 166 28.61 17.37 13.17
C ALA A 166 28.14 18.26 12.01
N TYR A 167 26.93 18.07 11.51
CA TYR A 167 26.37 18.86 10.41
C TYR A 167 24.86 19.06 10.56
N LEU A 168 24.34 20.12 9.94
CA LEU A 168 22.89 20.37 9.90
C LEU A 168 22.23 19.48 8.85
N ALA A 169 21.17 18.80 9.24
CA ALA A 169 20.40 17.90 8.39
C ALA A 169 18.91 18.16 8.57
N VAL A 170 18.10 17.69 7.62
CA VAL A 170 16.65 17.66 7.80
C VAL A 170 16.28 16.51 8.73
N PRO A 171 15.36 16.71 9.70
CA PRO A 171 14.88 15.63 10.56
C PRO A 171 14.33 14.45 9.74
N PRO A 172 14.59 13.19 10.14
CA PRO A 172 14.10 12.01 9.42
C PRO A 172 12.56 12.01 9.31
N SER A 173 12.04 11.68 8.13
CA SER A 173 10.60 11.57 7.87
C SER A 173 10.29 10.42 6.90
N ALA A 174 9.05 9.94 6.89
CA ALA A 174 8.61 8.88 5.99
C ALA A 174 8.72 9.28 4.50
N VAL A 175 8.61 10.57 4.20
CA VAL A 175 8.78 11.12 2.84
C VAL A 175 10.25 11.04 2.43
N LEU A 176 11.16 11.51 3.30
CA LEU A 176 12.61 11.47 3.07
C LEU A 176 13.14 10.04 2.95
N ALA A 177 12.48 9.06 3.58
CA ALA A 177 12.88 7.66 3.47
C ALA A 177 12.80 7.12 2.02
N ASN A 178 11.95 7.71 1.17
CA ASN A 178 11.75 7.32 -0.22
C ASN A 178 12.39 8.30 -1.22
N GLU A 179 13.13 9.30 -0.75
CA GLU A 179 13.83 10.26 -1.60
C GLU A 179 15.33 10.02 -1.51
N ASP A 180 16.04 10.34 -2.60
CA ASP A 180 17.48 10.54 -2.60
C ASP A 180 17.74 11.98 -3.04
N TRP A 181 18.67 12.65 -2.37
CA TRP A 181 18.94 14.06 -2.65
C TRP A 181 20.41 14.41 -2.46
N ARG A 182 20.83 15.44 -3.18
CA ARG A 182 22.10 16.16 -2.97
C ARG A 182 21.78 17.53 -2.42
N ALA A 183 22.36 17.90 -1.28
CA ALA A 183 22.10 19.18 -0.63
C ALA A 183 23.38 19.83 -0.11
N GLU A 184 23.33 21.15 0.05
CA GLU A 184 24.34 21.94 0.75
C GLU A 184 23.88 22.24 2.18
N SER A 185 24.84 22.28 3.10
CA SER A 185 24.61 22.55 4.52
C SER A 185 25.89 23.06 5.19
N PHE A 186 25.87 23.19 6.52
CA PHE A 186 27.01 23.57 7.34
C PHE A 186 27.42 22.44 8.27
N ALA A 187 28.73 22.27 8.46
CA ALA A 187 29.31 21.31 9.38
C ALA A 187 30.38 21.96 10.25
N LEU A 188 30.49 21.46 11.48
CA LEU A 188 31.56 21.82 12.41
C LEU A 188 32.41 20.59 12.68
N GLN A 189 33.71 20.81 12.69
CA GLN A 189 34.71 19.86 13.14
C GLN A 189 35.53 20.52 14.24
N THR A 190 35.45 19.96 15.45
CA THR A 190 36.27 20.43 16.57
C THR A 190 37.33 19.39 16.87
N GLN A 191 38.53 19.84 17.22
CA GLN A 191 39.57 18.99 17.78
C GLN A 191 40.01 19.59 19.10
N CYS A 192 40.05 18.76 20.13
CA CYS A 192 40.46 19.16 21.48
C CYS A 192 41.66 18.36 21.93
N ARG A 193 42.50 18.99 22.75
CA ARG A 193 43.61 18.33 23.45
C ARG A 193 43.55 18.65 24.94
N LEU A 194 43.90 17.67 25.77
CA LEU A 194 44.00 17.85 27.21
C LEU A 194 45.25 18.66 27.54
N ALA A 195 45.07 19.83 28.13
CA ALA A 195 46.13 20.79 28.43
C ALA A 195 46.31 21.05 29.93
N SER A 196 45.69 20.26 30.81
CA SER A 196 45.79 20.45 32.27
C SER A 196 47.25 20.55 32.76
N ALA A 197 48.15 19.73 32.22
CA ALA A 197 49.57 19.76 32.58
C ALA A 197 50.31 20.98 32.00
N GLU A 198 49.99 21.38 30.77
CA GLU A 198 50.57 22.56 30.10
C GLU A 198 50.16 23.86 30.78
N CYS A 199 48.91 23.92 31.24
CA CYS A 199 48.36 25.06 31.96
C CYS A 199 48.67 25.04 33.47
N ASN A 200 49.66 24.24 33.89
CA ASN A 200 50.11 24.12 35.28
C ASN A 200 48.94 23.94 36.28
N MET A 201 47.95 23.12 35.93
CA MET A 201 46.80 22.87 36.79
C MET A 201 47.24 22.06 38.00
N SER A 202 47.08 22.63 39.20
CA SER A 202 47.46 21.98 40.46
C SER A 202 46.31 21.97 41.44
N GLY A 203 45.99 20.81 42.01
CA GLY A 203 45.05 20.72 43.12
C GLY A 203 45.74 21.08 44.44
N GLU A 204 45.47 22.26 44.98
CA GLU A 204 46.06 22.74 46.23
C GLU A 204 45.19 22.29 47.41
N TYR A 205 45.60 21.22 48.10
CA TYR A 205 45.00 20.65 49.34
C TYR A 205 43.47 20.84 49.48
N GLY A 206 42.70 20.54 48.42
CA GLY A 206 41.24 20.55 48.43
C GLY A 206 40.55 21.91 48.55
N ALA A 207 41.28 23.04 48.53
CA ALA A 207 40.70 24.38 48.64
C ALA A 207 40.59 25.13 47.30
N ALA A 208 41.52 24.87 46.39
CA ALA A 208 41.63 25.57 45.10
C ALA A 208 42.14 24.63 44.00
N THR A 209 41.73 24.84 42.76
CA THR A 209 42.25 24.17 41.57
C THR A 209 42.59 25.21 40.50
N PRO A 210 43.62 26.05 40.74
CA PRO A 210 44.06 27.06 39.80
C PRO A 210 44.68 26.45 38.54
N PHE A 211 44.55 27.16 37.43
CA PHE A 211 45.23 26.89 36.18
C PHE A 211 45.65 28.20 35.51
N HIS A 212 46.72 28.15 34.72
CA HIS A 212 47.25 29.29 33.98
C HIS A 212 47.84 28.81 32.65
N CYS A 213 47.08 28.94 31.56
CA CYS A 213 47.55 28.63 30.21
C CYS A 213 48.24 29.84 29.58
N SER A 214 47.66 31.03 29.73
CA SER A 214 48.16 32.31 29.23
C SER A 214 47.57 33.46 30.06
N ASP A 215 48.09 34.68 29.85
CA ASP A 215 47.51 35.89 30.48
C ASP A 215 46.03 36.07 30.10
N ALA A 216 45.63 35.61 28.91
CA ALA A 216 44.26 35.67 28.41
C ALA A 216 43.38 34.49 28.89
N PHE A 217 43.96 33.41 29.45
CA PHE A 217 43.23 32.23 29.92
C PHE A 217 43.86 31.59 31.16
N HIS A 218 43.36 32.03 32.30
CA HIS A 218 43.73 31.54 33.63
C HIS A 218 42.51 31.65 34.54
N GLY A 219 42.55 30.95 35.68
CA GLY A 219 41.48 31.01 36.66
C GLY A 219 41.57 29.90 37.68
N ASP A 220 40.51 29.75 38.48
CA ASP A 220 40.38 28.66 39.46
C ASP A 220 39.06 27.93 39.25
N VAL A 221 39.12 26.65 38.91
CA VAL A 221 37.93 25.82 38.63
C VAL A 221 36.99 25.74 39.84
N THR A 222 37.50 25.84 41.08
CA THR A 222 36.66 25.80 42.28
C THR A 222 35.87 27.08 42.50
N SER A 223 36.30 28.21 41.92
CA SER A 223 35.62 29.50 42.02
C SER A 223 34.31 29.57 41.23
N ASN A 224 34.16 28.70 40.23
CA ASN A 224 32.98 28.61 39.39
C ASN A 224 32.44 27.17 39.33
N PRO A 225 32.01 26.58 40.46
CA PRO A 225 31.63 25.17 40.52
C PRO A 225 30.37 24.88 39.69
N GLN A 226 29.64 25.93 39.32
CA GLN A 226 28.42 25.84 38.55
C GLN A 226 28.60 26.15 37.07
N ASN A 227 29.77 26.53 36.53
CA ASN A 227 29.96 26.77 35.08
C ASN A 227 31.40 26.46 34.63
N PHE A 228 31.57 26.18 33.33
CA PHE A 228 32.92 26.14 32.77
C PHE A 228 33.53 27.54 32.72
N ILE A 229 34.84 27.60 32.96
CA ILE A 229 35.65 28.77 32.64
C ILE A 229 36.10 28.57 31.20
N TRP A 230 35.65 29.41 30.29
CA TRP A 230 36.03 29.33 28.89
C TRP A 230 36.43 30.70 28.34
N ALA A 231 37.28 30.67 27.33
CA ALA A 231 37.71 31.84 26.59
C ALA A 231 37.87 31.45 25.13
N PHE A 232 37.61 32.41 24.25
CA PHE A 232 37.80 32.26 22.81
C PHE A 232 38.96 33.14 22.38
N PHE A 233 39.71 32.69 21.38
CA PHE A 233 40.93 33.34 20.93
C PHE A 233 40.95 33.52 19.42
N THR A 234 41.76 34.46 18.98
CA THR A 234 41.98 34.77 17.56
C THR A 234 42.97 33.81 16.90
N ASP A 235 43.84 33.16 17.67
CA ASP A 235 44.88 32.24 17.21
C ASP A 235 45.10 31.05 18.15
N ASP A 236 45.99 30.13 17.74
CA ASP A 236 46.36 28.94 18.50
C ASP A 236 47.31 29.21 19.68
N THR A 237 47.89 30.41 19.74
CA THR A 237 48.78 30.82 20.84
C THR A 237 48.00 31.19 22.10
N MET A 238 46.69 31.45 21.95
CA MET A 238 45.77 31.80 23.04
C MET A 238 46.25 33.03 23.82
N SER A 239 46.92 33.94 23.12
CA SER A 239 47.52 35.14 23.71
C SER A 239 46.55 36.33 23.73
N ASP A 240 45.57 36.35 22.82
CA ASP A 240 44.56 37.41 22.71
C ASP A 240 43.14 36.83 22.73
N ASN A 241 42.32 37.27 23.68
CA ASN A 241 40.91 36.89 23.82
C ASN A 241 39.93 37.96 23.32
N THR A 242 40.41 38.97 22.59
CA THR A 242 39.62 40.08 22.02
C THR A 242 38.84 39.65 20.78
N THR A 243 37.90 38.71 20.95
CA THR A 243 37.12 38.10 19.86
C THR A 243 35.89 38.92 19.43
N GLY A 244 35.65 40.08 20.04
CA GLY A 244 34.49 40.93 19.76
C GLY A 244 34.50 41.65 18.40
N TYR A 245 35.56 41.50 17.61
CA TYR A 245 35.65 41.94 16.20
C TYR A 245 35.55 40.77 15.21
N GLY A 246 35.34 39.57 15.74
CA GLY A 246 35.30 38.32 15.02
C GLY A 246 36.62 37.55 14.99
N VAL A 247 36.53 36.30 14.57
CA VAL A 247 37.62 35.33 14.44
C VAL A 247 37.70 34.76 13.02
N GLU A 248 38.86 34.20 12.68
CA GLU A 248 39.11 33.49 11.42
C GLU A 248 38.72 32.00 11.50
N ASN A 249 38.80 31.29 10.37
CA ASN A 249 38.59 29.85 10.29
C ASN A 249 39.95 29.11 10.29
N PRO A 250 40.25 28.18 11.22
CA PRO A 250 39.44 27.78 12.38
C PRO A 250 39.51 28.81 13.52
N PHE A 251 38.53 28.75 14.43
CA PHE A 251 38.57 29.52 15.66
C PHE A 251 39.01 28.67 16.85
N TYR A 252 39.54 29.31 17.89
CA TYR A 252 40.17 28.64 19.01
C TYR A 252 39.43 28.95 20.31
N PHE A 253 39.35 27.97 21.21
CA PHE A 253 38.79 28.17 22.54
C PHE A 253 39.45 27.27 23.59
N GLY A 254 39.46 27.77 24.81
CA GLY A 254 39.91 27.07 26.00
C GLY A 254 38.71 26.81 26.91
N MET A 255 38.68 25.66 27.57
CA MET A 255 37.61 25.27 28.48
C MET A 255 38.19 24.55 29.70
N ALA A 256 37.94 25.09 30.88
CA ALA A 256 38.33 24.52 32.16
C ALA A 256 37.10 24.24 33.03
N GLY A 257 37.10 23.08 33.68
CA GLY A 257 35.96 22.59 34.45
C GLY A 257 36.31 21.45 35.38
N SER A 258 35.34 21.05 36.21
CA SER A 258 35.40 19.83 37.00
C SER A 258 34.22 18.93 36.67
N THR A 259 34.47 17.62 36.64
CA THR A 259 33.47 16.57 36.51
C THR A 259 33.37 15.79 37.82
N VAL A 260 32.20 15.21 38.10
CA VAL A 260 32.03 14.28 39.22
C VAL A 260 32.68 12.96 38.80
N PRO A 261 33.56 12.33 39.62
CA PRO A 261 34.55 11.41 39.09
C PRO A 261 33.98 10.00 38.82
N GLY A 262 34.34 9.47 37.66
CA GLY A 262 34.74 8.08 37.47
C GLY A 262 36.17 8.07 36.92
N THR A 263 37.11 7.46 37.64
CA THR A 263 38.45 7.07 37.16
C THR A 263 39.51 8.18 36.93
N VAL A 264 39.94 8.87 38.02
CA VAL A 264 41.32 8.94 38.59
C VAL A 264 41.22 9.91 39.79
N ASN A 265 41.66 9.50 40.99
CA ASN A 265 41.37 10.17 42.27
C ASN A 265 42.36 11.28 42.66
N PRO A 266 41.96 12.55 42.77
CA PRO A 266 42.49 13.46 43.79
C PRO A 266 41.86 13.13 45.15
N SER A 267 42.61 13.35 46.23
CA SER A 267 42.27 12.88 47.58
C SER A 267 40.98 13.47 48.18
N HIS A 268 40.44 14.58 47.66
CA HIS A 268 39.09 15.07 48.00
C HIS A 268 38.53 15.94 46.84
N GLY A 269 37.57 15.42 46.05
CA GLY A 269 36.86 16.17 45.00
C GLY A 269 37.07 15.60 43.59
N GLY A 270 36.13 15.85 42.67
CA GLY A 270 36.09 15.25 41.33
C GLY A 270 37.24 15.59 40.39
N THR A 271 37.19 15.09 39.15
CA THR A 271 38.26 15.26 38.16
C THR A 271 38.19 16.65 37.53
N ALA A 272 39.25 17.46 37.66
CA ALA A 272 39.38 18.75 36.97
C ALA A 272 40.12 18.60 35.64
N PHE A 273 39.77 19.40 34.64
CA PHE A 273 40.37 19.36 33.32
C PHE A 273 40.51 20.76 32.71
N VAL A 274 41.50 20.91 31.82
CA VAL A 274 41.60 22.01 30.87
C VAL A 274 41.70 21.43 29.46
N LEU A 275 40.81 21.86 28.57
CA LEU A 275 40.86 21.56 27.14
C LEU A 275 41.23 22.80 26.35
N LEU A 276 42.10 22.60 25.37
CA LEU A 276 42.38 23.57 24.33
C LEU A 276 41.87 22.99 23.02
N CYS A 277 41.03 23.74 22.33
CA CYS A 277 40.29 23.25 21.18
C CYS A 277 40.38 24.23 20.01
N ASN A 278 40.34 23.70 18.79
CA ASN A 278 40.07 24.46 17.59
C ASN A 278 38.79 23.93 16.93
N THR A 279 38.04 24.80 16.27
CA THR A 279 36.83 24.43 15.55
C THR A 279 36.89 25.00 14.15
N THR A 280 36.81 24.10 13.17
CA THR A 280 36.72 24.42 11.76
C THR A 280 35.25 24.42 11.34
N VAL A 281 34.81 25.50 10.68
CA VAL A 281 33.47 25.61 10.11
C VAL A 281 33.55 25.34 8.61
N LEU A 282 32.71 24.43 8.13
CA LEU A 282 32.70 23.98 6.74
C LEU A 282 31.32 24.22 6.12
N GLN A 283 31.30 24.69 4.88
CA GLN A 283 30.15 24.51 4.00
C GLN A 283 30.29 23.16 3.32
N VAL A 284 29.30 22.30 3.47
CA VAL A 284 29.35 20.90 3.04
C VAL A 284 28.31 20.62 1.97
N THR A 285 28.70 19.81 1.00
CA THR A 285 27.78 19.19 0.05
C THR A 285 27.77 17.70 0.32
N TYR A 286 26.58 17.10 0.38
CA TYR A 286 26.44 15.66 0.63
C TYR A 286 25.26 15.06 -0.11
N ASP A 287 25.35 13.75 -0.33
CA ASP A 287 24.32 12.94 -0.96
C ASP A 287 23.67 12.03 0.08
N SER A 288 22.35 12.06 0.20
CA SER A 288 21.58 11.08 0.94
C SER A 288 20.98 10.09 -0.03
N VAL A 289 21.39 8.82 0.06
CA VAL A 289 20.85 7.71 -0.74
C VAL A 289 20.40 6.61 0.20
N ASN A 290 19.11 6.28 0.18
CA ASN A 290 18.54 5.26 1.07
C ASN A 290 18.84 5.50 2.57
N GLY A 291 18.75 6.76 3.00
CA GLY A 291 19.05 7.17 4.38
C GLY A 291 20.53 7.09 4.75
N THR A 292 21.41 6.77 3.80
CA THR A 292 22.86 6.72 4.00
C THR A 292 23.49 7.94 3.36
N ILE A 293 24.33 8.65 4.12
CA ILE A 293 25.06 9.81 3.62
C ILE A 293 26.33 9.35 2.89
N SER A 294 26.56 9.89 1.70
CA SER A 294 27.70 9.63 0.84
C SER A 294 28.18 10.93 0.19
N ASN A 295 29.35 10.90 -0.45
CA ASN A 295 29.94 12.06 -1.15
C ASN A 295 30.00 13.34 -0.30
N PHE A 296 30.25 13.19 1.01
CA PHE A 296 30.36 14.32 1.94
C PHE A 296 31.66 15.08 1.68
N HIS A 297 31.55 16.28 1.12
CA HIS A 297 32.67 17.15 0.78
C HIS A 297 32.49 18.51 1.44
N GLY A 298 33.49 18.98 2.19
CA GLY A 298 33.48 20.27 2.86
C GLY A 298 34.49 21.26 2.29
N SER A 299 34.07 22.50 2.11
CA SER A 299 34.94 23.66 1.85
C SER A 299 34.98 24.58 3.08
N LEU A 300 36.13 25.20 3.34
CA LEU A 300 36.28 26.15 4.45
C LEU A 300 35.32 27.33 4.29
N SER A 301 34.53 27.59 5.33
CA SER A 301 33.70 28.78 5.41
C SER A 301 34.53 30.04 5.66
N ASN A 302 34.04 31.19 5.19
CA ASN A 302 34.68 32.48 5.44
C ASN A 302 34.56 32.93 6.91
N ALA A 303 35.35 33.93 7.31
CA ALA A 303 35.35 34.47 8.67
C ALA A 303 33.95 34.91 9.12
N THR A 304 33.17 35.58 8.27
CA THR A 304 31.82 36.04 8.64
C THR A 304 30.90 34.87 9.03
N THR A 305 30.95 33.77 8.27
CA THR A 305 30.20 32.55 8.55
C THR A 305 30.69 31.87 9.82
N VAL A 306 32.01 31.85 10.09
CA VAL A 306 32.56 31.28 11.33
C VAL A 306 32.00 31.99 12.57
N ASN A 307 31.93 33.32 12.50
CA ASN A 307 31.49 34.16 13.60
C ASN A 307 30.02 33.92 14.00
N ILE A 308 29.21 33.28 13.15
CA ILE A 308 27.83 32.86 13.47
C ILE A 308 27.84 31.82 14.60
N TRP A 309 28.71 30.82 14.50
CA TRP A 309 28.78 29.73 15.49
C TRP A 309 29.69 30.07 16.66
N GLN A 310 30.76 30.83 16.43
CA GLN A 310 31.64 31.23 17.52
C GLN A 310 30.96 32.20 18.49
N SER A 311 30.23 33.21 18.00
CA SER A 311 29.70 34.27 18.87
C SER A 311 28.62 33.76 19.83
N VAL A 312 27.73 32.89 19.35
CA VAL A 312 26.68 32.30 20.19
C VAL A 312 27.27 31.45 21.31
N MET A 313 28.42 30.83 21.08
CA MET A 313 29.14 30.10 22.11
C MET A 313 29.91 31.06 23.03
N ALA A 314 30.57 32.08 22.50
CA ALA A 314 31.39 32.99 23.31
C ALA A 314 30.57 33.90 24.25
N TYR A 315 29.39 34.33 23.82
CA TYR A 315 28.63 35.39 24.51
C TYR A 315 27.31 34.90 25.14
N THR A 316 26.98 33.62 25.01
CA THR A 316 25.80 33.04 25.66
C THR A 316 26.14 31.77 26.43
N THR A 317 25.32 31.44 27.43
CA THR A 317 25.49 30.22 28.23
C THR A 317 24.46 29.14 27.91
N VAL A 318 23.74 29.26 26.79
CA VAL A 318 22.59 28.40 26.46
C VAL A 318 23.01 26.93 26.29
N GLY A 319 24.19 26.68 25.71
CA GLY A 319 24.72 25.33 25.49
C GLY A 319 25.42 24.68 26.68
N MET A 320 25.69 25.44 27.74
CA MET A 320 26.47 24.97 28.89
C MET A 320 25.88 23.72 29.57
N PRO A 321 24.55 23.59 29.78
CA PRO A 321 23.98 22.38 30.38
C PRO A 321 24.29 21.11 29.57
N ASN A 322 24.16 21.17 28.24
CA ASN A 322 24.44 20.04 27.35
C ASN A 322 25.93 19.65 27.39
N LEU A 323 26.83 20.64 27.39
CA LEU A 323 28.27 20.38 27.47
C LEU A 323 28.69 19.81 28.83
N LYS A 324 28.05 20.20 29.93
CA LYS A 324 28.31 19.59 31.25
C LYS A 324 27.86 18.15 31.34
N GLN A 325 26.68 17.87 30.78
CA GLN A 325 26.18 16.50 30.67
C GLN A 325 27.14 15.66 29.84
N ALA A 326 27.58 16.18 28.69
CA ALA A 326 28.58 15.54 27.85
C ALA A 326 29.91 15.31 28.59
N ALA A 327 30.43 16.31 29.31
CA ALA A 327 31.66 16.18 30.09
C ALA A 327 31.55 15.11 31.18
N SER A 328 30.40 15.03 31.84
CA SER A 328 30.16 14.00 32.87
C SER A 328 30.13 12.59 32.28
N LEU A 329 29.57 12.44 31.07
CA LEU A 329 29.56 11.16 30.34
C LEU A 329 30.93 10.80 29.79
N ALA A 330 31.62 11.76 29.15
CA ALA A 330 32.97 11.59 28.62
C ALA A 330 33.97 11.23 29.73
N ALA A 331 33.79 11.76 30.94
CA ALA A 331 34.60 11.43 32.10
C ALA A 331 34.46 9.97 32.55
N MET A 332 33.42 9.24 32.12
CA MET A 332 33.29 7.80 32.35
C MET A 332 34.02 6.95 31.30
N GLY A 333 34.62 7.57 30.27
CA GLY A 333 35.36 6.90 29.22
C GLY A 333 36.68 6.29 29.72
N ASP A 334 37.25 5.38 28.92
CA ASP A 334 38.41 4.58 29.32
C ASP A 334 39.76 5.29 29.05
N SER A 335 39.76 6.40 28.31
CA SER A 335 40.99 7.12 27.95
C SER A 335 40.82 8.64 27.86
N SER A 336 41.92 9.38 28.06
CA SER A 336 41.95 10.83 27.89
C SER A 336 41.69 11.29 26.45
N GLN A 337 42.06 10.47 25.46
CA GLN A 337 41.79 10.75 24.05
C GLN A 337 40.29 10.65 23.75
N GLN A 338 39.63 9.59 24.26
CA GLN A 338 38.18 9.44 24.14
C GLN A 338 37.46 10.61 24.82
N PHE A 339 37.92 11.05 25.99
CA PHE A 339 37.38 12.24 26.66
C PHE A 339 37.46 13.50 25.78
N THR A 340 38.62 13.74 25.15
CA THR A 340 38.80 14.91 24.27
C THR A 340 37.94 14.83 23.01
N ASP A 341 37.81 13.63 22.42
CA ASP A 341 37.04 13.40 21.21
C ASP A 341 35.53 13.57 21.48
N ASP A 342 35.03 13.00 22.59
CA ASP A 342 33.63 13.14 23.02
C ASP A 342 33.27 14.60 23.31
N MET A 343 34.18 15.34 23.95
CA MET A 343 34.00 16.77 24.22
C MET A 343 34.04 17.61 22.94
N ALA A 344 34.94 17.31 22.01
CA ALA A 344 35.04 17.99 20.73
C ALA A 344 33.78 17.77 19.87
N LEU A 345 33.28 16.54 19.80
CA LEU A 345 32.04 16.21 19.11
C LEU A 345 30.83 16.91 19.76
N SER A 346 30.77 16.91 21.09
CA SER A 346 29.69 17.56 21.85
C SER A 346 29.68 19.07 21.64
N PHE A 347 30.85 19.71 21.64
CA PHE A 347 30.97 21.13 21.29
C PHE A 347 30.46 21.40 19.87
N SER A 348 30.88 20.61 18.89
CA SER A 348 30.44 20.76 17.50
C SER A 348 28.92 20.63 17.37
N LYS A 349 28.31 19.66 18.07
CA LYS A 349 26.85 19.47 18.10
C LYS A 349 26.12 20.65 18.73
N THR A 350 26.57 21.07 19.92
CA THR A 350 25.94 22.16 20.67
C THR A 350 26.07 23.49 19.94
N ALA A 351 27.25 23.79 19.41
CA ALA A 351 27.48 25.00 18.63
C ALA A 351 26.57 25.03 17.40
N LEU A 352 26.53 23.96 16.60
CA LEU A 352 25.65 23.86 15.43
C LEU A 352 24.18 24.06 15.77
N ALA A 353 23.71 23.41 16.83
CA ALA A 353 22.32 23.51 17.28
C ALA A 353 21.96 24.95 17.68
N ILE A 354 22.82 25.62 18.44
CA ILE A 354 22.56 26.99 18.90
C ILE A 354 22.68 27.99 17.75
N GLY A 355 23.67 27.82 16.88
CA GLY A 355 23.85 28.65 15.68
C GLY A 355 22.79 28.43 14.60
N SER A 356 21.94 27.40 14.72
CA SER A 356 20.91 27.07 13.72
C SER A 356 19.90 28.19 13.46
N GLN A 357 19.71 29.12 14.40
CA GLN A 357 18.90 30.34 14.22
C GLN A 357 19.31 31.20 13.01
N ALA A 358 20.57 31.11 12.57
CA ALA A 358 21.11 31.86 11.46
C ALA A 358 20.91 31.15 10.11
N VAL A 359 20.27 29.97 10.09
CA VAL A 359 20.02 29.22 8.86
C VAL A 359 18.54 29.11 8.51
N GLU A 360 18.28 29.03 7.21
CA GLU A 360 16.99 28.74 6.62
C GLU A 360 17.08 27.58 5.63
N LYS A 361 15.93 26.97 5.37
CA LYS A 361 15.79 25.87 4.41
C LYS A 361 16.10 26.34 2.98
N ARG A 362 16.85 25.53 2.25
CA ARG A 362 17.19 25.74 0.83
C ARG A 362 16.80 24.52 -0.01
N PRO A 363 16.44 24.72 -1.28
CA PRO A 363 16.17 23.62 -2.18
C PRO A 363 17.43 22.74 -2.38
N PRO A 364 17.25 21.43 -2.58
CA PRO A 364 18.37 20.54 -2.90
C PRO A 364 18.98 20.88 -4.27
N LEU A 365 20.25 20.53 -4.46
CA LEU A 365 20.93 20.62 -5.75
C LEU A 365 20.40 19.57 -6.74
N ALA A 366 19.96 18.42 -6.24
CA ALA A 366 19.30 17.38 -7.01
C ALA A 366 18.41 16.55 -6.09
N VAL A 367 17.25 16.09 -6.59
CA VAL A 367 16.33 15.22 -5.85
C VAL A 367 15.67 14.21 -6.79
N GLN A 368 15.52 12.98 -6.31
CA GLN A 368 14.83 11.89 -7.00
C GLN A 368 14.03 11.07 -6.00
N SER A 369 12.89 10.53 -6.43
CA SER A 369 12.06 9.64 -5.63
C SER A 369 12.25 8.19 -6.06
N ARG A 370 12.28 7.29 -5.08
CA ARG A 370 12.37 5.84 -5.25
C ARG A 370 10.98 5.23 -5.17
N PHE A 371 10.59 4.54 -6.25
CA PHE A 371 9.37 3.74 -6.30
C PHE A 371 9.74 2.27 -6.41
N SER A 372 9.49 1.50 -5.35
CA SER A 372 9.71 0.05 -5.37
C SER A 372 8.40 -0.68 -5.61
N PHE A 373 8.36 -1.54 -6.63
CA PHE A 373 7.25 -2.46 -6.88
C PHE A 373 7.76 -3.90 -7.01
N LEU A 374 6.88 -4.87 -6.77
CA LEU A 374 7.20 -6.29 -6.89
C LEU A 374 6.95 -6.74 -8.33
N ALA A 375 7.97 -7.29 -8.98
CA ALA A 375 7.88 -7.84 -10.33
C ALA A 375 8.12 -9.36 -10.29
N ALA A 376 7.31 -10.11 -11.04
CA ALA A 376 7.53 -11.53 -11.24
C ALA A 376 8.63 -11.75 -12.28
N ARG A 377 9.76 -12.32 -11.86
CA ARG A 377 10.84 -12.73 -12.76
C ARG A 377 10.51 -14.10 -13.33
N VAL A 378 9.98 -14.11 -14.55
CA VAL A 378 9.61 -15.34 -15.28
C VAL A 378 10.82 -15.88 -16.05
N PRO A 379 11.29 -17.12 -15.77
CA PRO A 379 12.37 -17.73 -16.53
C PRO A 379 11.89 -18.18 -17.92
N ALA A 380 12.69 -17.86 -18.94
CA ALA A 380 12.33 -18.13 -20.33
C ALA A 380 12.19 -19.64 -20.65
N ALA A 381 13.05 -20.49 -20.11
CA ALA A 381 13.06 -21.92 -20.45
C ALA A 381 11.77 -22.67 -20.03
N PRO A 382 11.28 -22.55 -18.78
CA PRO A 382 9.99 -23.13 -18.39
C PRO A 382 8.79 -22.56 -19.18
N LEU A 383 8.83 -21.26 -19.48
CA LEU A 383 7.77 -20.60 -20.27
C LEU A 383 7.68 -21.20 -21.68
N TYR A 384 8.81 -21.30 -22.38
CA TYR A 384 8.84 -21.91 -23.72
C TYR A 384 8.52 -23.41 -23.68
N ALA A 385 8.87 -24.12 -22.61
CA ALA A 385 8.49 -25.52 -22.43
C ALA A 385 6.96 -25.69 -22.32
N LEU A 386 6.29 -24.82 -21.56
CA LEU A 386 4.82 -24.82 -21.43
C LEU A 386 4.12 -24.46 -22.75
N VAL A 387 4.62 -23.44 -23.45
CA VAL A 387 4.11 -23.06 -24.78
C VAL A 387 4.27 -24.22 -25.77
N GLY A 388 5.43 -24.87 -25.79
CA GLY A 388 5.69 -26.05 -26.62
C GLY A 388 4.78 -27.23 -26.29
N ALA A 389 4.55 -27.51 -25.01
CA ALA A 389 3.64 -28.55 -24.53
C ALA A 389 2.20 -28.32 -25.02
N ASN A 390 1.70 -27.10 -24.87
CA ASN A 390 0.35 -26.74 -25.33
C ASN A 390 0.21 -26.79 -26.85
N MET A 391 1.24 -26.36 -27.61
CA MET A 391 1.25 -26.49 -29.06
C MET A 391 1.21 -27.96 -29.52
N LEU A 392 1.87 -28.86 -28.79
CA LEU A 392 1.82 -30.31 -29.07
C LEU A 392 0.39 -30.86 -28.88
N VAL A 393 -0.32 -30.43 -27.83
CA VAL A 393 -1.72 -30.81 -27.59
C VAL A 393 -2.61 -30.35 -28.74
N VAL A 394 -2.47 -29.09 -29.17
CA VAL A 394 -3.24 -28.53 -30.29
C VAL A 394 -2.98 -29.32 -31.57
N PHE A 395 -1.73 -29.65 -31.88
CA PHE A 395 -1.38 -30.44 -33.07
C PHE A 395 -2.03 -31.83 -33.04
N VAL A 396 -1.97 -32.53 -31.91
CA VAL A 396 -2.59 -33.86 -31.76
C VAL A 396 -4.12 -33.77 -31.81
N ALA A 397 -4.73 -32.75 -31.20
CA ALA A 397 -6.17 -32.53 -31.28
C ALA A 397 -6.64 -32.25 -32.72
N LEU A 398 -5.90 -31.43 -33.48
CA LEU A 398 -6.21 -31.13 -34.87
C LEU A 398 -6.09 -32.38 -35.76
N THR A 399 -5.03 -33.15 -35.60
CA THR A 399 -4.86 -34.39 -36.38
C THR A 399 -5.96 -35.41 -36.09
N LEU A 400 -6.34 -35.61 -34.82
CA LEU A 400 -7.47 -36.46 -34.44
C LEU A 400 -8.81 -35.93 -34.98
N THR A 401 -9.00 -34.60 -34.98
CA THR A 401 -10.20 -33.97 -35.53
C THR A 401 -10.32 -34.21 -37.03
N VAL A 402 -9.23 -34.06 -37.79
CA VAL A 402 -9.20 -34.34 -39.22
C VAL A 402 -9.51 -35.81 -39.50
N ILE A 403 -8.91 -36.72 -38.73
CA ILE A 403 -9.19 -38.17 -38.84
C ILE A 403 -10.67 -38.46 -38.55
N ALA A 404 -11.26 -37.81 -37.54
CA ALA A 404 -12.67 -37.99 -37.21
C ALA A 404 -13.61 -37.47 -38.31
N LEU A 405 -13.30 -36.32 -38.91
CA LEU A 405 -14.07 -35.73 -40.00
C LEU A 405 -14.04 -36.61 -41.27
N VAL A 406 -12.88 -37.22 -41.58
CA VAL A 406 -12.73 -38.11 -42.74
C VAL A 406 -13.50 -39.43 -42.57
N ASN A 407 -13.70 -39.90 -41.34
CA ASN A 407 -14.32 -41.20 -41.04
C ASN A 407 -15.76 -41.10 -40.48
N SER A 408 -16.35 -39.91 -40.46
CA SER A 408 -17.68 -39.65 -39.91
C SER A 408 -18.79 -40.03 -40.91
N GLU A 409 -19.31 -41.26 -40.84
CA GLU A 409 -20.63 -41.59 -41.40
C GLU A 409 -21.75 -41.13 -40.43
N GLY A 410 -22.82 -40.56 -40.97
CA GLY A 410 -23.77 -39.67 -40.26
C GLY A 410 -24.57 -40.24 -39.07
N GLU A 411 -24.44 -41.52 -38.72
CA GLU A 411 -25.21 -42.15 -37.63
C GLU A 411 -24.52 -42.12 -36.24
N VAL A 412 -23.24 -41.73 -36.15
CA VAL A 412 -22.45 -41.90 -34.91
C VAL A 412 -22.91 -40.99 -33.75
N LYS A 413 -23.49 -39.81 -34.03
CA LYS A 413 -23.91 -38.86 -32.98
C LYS A 413 -25.17 -39.28 -32.21
N GLU A 414 -26.12 -39.95 -32.87
CA GLU A 414 -27.38 -40.40 -32.23
C GLU A 414 -27.13 -41.62 -31.33
N VAL A 415 -26.26 -42.52 -31.78
CA VAL A 415 -25.90 -43.75 -31.03
C VAL A 415 -25.01 -43.44 -29.83
N GLN A 416 -24.05 -42.52 -29.97
CA GLN A 416 -23.14 -42.11 -28.88
C GLN A 416 -23.89 -41.39 -27.74
N SER A 417 -24.87 -40.54 -28.05
CA SER A 417 -25.65 -39.82 -27.05
C SER A 417 -26.58 -40.75 -26.25
N ARG A 418 -27.22 -41.72 -26.93
CA ARG A 418 -28.13 -42.69 -26.31
C ARG A 418 -27.45 -43.82 -25.52
N LEU A 419 -26.22 -44.19 -25.86
CA LEU A 419 -25.47 -45.25 -25.17
C LEU A 419 -24.53 -44.75 -24.07
N SER A 420 -24.43 -43.42 -23.86
CA SER A 420 -23.67 -42.88 -22.73
C SER A 420 -24.41 -43.13 -21.41
N ILE A 421 -23.66 -43.37 -20.34
CA ILE A 421 -24.25 -43.54 -18.99
C ILE A 421 -25.05 -42.30 -18.60
N ILE A 422 -24.61 -41.11 -18.99
CA ILE A 422 -25.33 -39.84 -18.77
C ILE A 422 -26.62 -39.80 -19.59
N GLY A 423 -26.62 -40.24 -20.85
CA GLY A 423 -27.83 -40.30 -21.68
C GLY A 423 -28.84 -41.33 -21.19
N LEU A 424 -28.37 -42.46 -20.66
CA LEU A 424 -29.21 -43.51 -20.09
C LEU A 424 -29.76 -43.14 -18.70
N VAL A 425 -29.02 -42.33 -17.93
CA VAL A 425 -29.45 -41.80 -16.63
C VAL A 425 -30.37 -40.60 -16.81
N ALA A 426 -30.09 -39.70 -17.75
CA ALA A 426 -30.92 -38.53 -18.05
C ALA A 426 -32.30 -38.94 -18.61
N ASP A 427 -32.35 -39.95 -19.49
CA ASP A 427 -33.61 -40.48 -20.05
C ASP A 427 -34.48 -41.20 -18.99
N ARG A 428 -33.85 -41.69 -17.91
CA ARG A 428 -34.52 -42.53 -16.90
C ARG A 428 -34.78 -41.85 -15.57
N PHE A 429 -34.03 -40.79 -15.21
CA PHE A 429 -34.03 -40.24 -13.86
C PHE A 429 -34.09 -38.71 -13.76
N GLU A 430 -33.92 -37.96 -14.85
CA GLU A 430 -33.85 -36.48 -14.76
C GLU A 430 -34.97 -35.80 -15.57
N GLY A 431 -36.12 -35.65 -14.92
CA GLY A 431 -37.14 -34.70 -15.36
C GLY A 431 -36.66 -33.26 -15.16
N LYS A 432 -36.35 -32.57 -16.27
CA LYS A 432 -36.27 -31.10 -16.49
C LYS A 432 -35.86 -30.18 -15.30
N ARG A 433 -34.68 -29.51 -15.47
CA ARG A 433 -34.10 -28.25 -14.87
C ARG A 433 -33.09 -28.46 -13.72
N GLN A 434 -31.96 -27.75 -13.57
CA GLN A 434 -31.45 -26.46 -14.09
C GLN A 434 -29.91 -26.37 -13.93
N GLY A 435 -29.21 -25.59 -14.78
CA GLY A 435 -27.75 -25.34 -14.70
C GLY A 435 -27.39 -24.02 -13.99
N LEU A 436 -26.10 -23.71 -13.88
CA LEU A 436 -25.58 -22.46 -13.30
C LEU A 436 -26.10 -21.22 -14.06
N HIS A 437 -26.53 -20.17 -13.36
CA HIS A 437 -27.04 -18.92 -13.95
C HIS A 437 -26.14 -17.72 -13.59
N PHE A 438 -25.58 -17.03 -14.59
CA PHE A 438 -24.75 -15.82 -14.41
C PHE A 438 -25.50 -14.56 -14.82
N ILE A 439 -25.34 -13.47 -14.06
CA ILE A 439 -25.90 -12.15 -14.37
C ILE A 439 -25.02 -11.46 -15.41
N ARG A 440 -25.62 -11.05 -16.52
CA ARG A 440 -25.07 -10.14 -17.54
C ARG A 440 -26.07 -9.00 -17.69
N GLY A 441 -25.94 -8.03 -16.78
CA GLY A 441 -26.97 -7.03 -16.57
C GLY A 441 -26.59 -5.61 -16.97
N VAL A 442 -27.59 -4.76 -17.11
CA VAL A 442 -27.45 -3.31 -17.23
C VAL A 442 -28.44 -2.59 -16.32
N ALA A 443 -28.07 -1.41 -15.82
CA ALA A 443 -29.00 -0.49 -15.18
C ALA A 443 -30.00 0.05 -16.23
N TYR A 444 -31.30 0.03 -15.91
CA TYR A 444 -32.38 0.48 -16.78
C TYR A 444 -33.34 1.38 -15.99
N GLN A 445 -33.01 2.66 -15.93
CA GLN A 445 -33.83 3.70 -15.31
C GLN A 445 -33.79 4.96 -16.18
N ALA A 446 -34.94 5.57 -16.41
CA ALA A 446 -35.03 6.81 -17.16
C ALA A 446 -34.76 8.02 -16.27
N ASP A 447 -34.04 9.00 -16.80
CA ASP A 447 -33.78 10.29 -16.13
C ASP A 447 -35.04 11.17 -16.20
N PRO A 448 -35.61 11.60 -15.05
CA PRO A 448 -36.79 12.46 -15.02
C PRO A 448 -36.56 13.84 -15.66
N SER A 449 -35.30 14.33 -15.74
CA SER A 449 -34.96 15.66 -16.25
C SER A 449 -34.91 15.77 -17.78
N ARG A 450 -34.96 14.63 -18.50
CA ARG A 450 -34.72 14.57 -19.94
C ARG A 450 -35.96 14.28 -20.79
N ASN A 451 -37.15 14.23 -20.18
CA ASN A 451 -38.40 14.03 -20.92
C ASN A 451 -38.81 15.32 -21.67
N ASP A 452 -38.70 15.24 -22.98
CA ASP A 452 -39.18 16.19 -23.98
C ASP A 452 -40.73 16.25 -23.96
N ASN A 453 -41.28 17.46 -23.84
CA ASN A 453 -42.70 17.82 -24.03
C ASN A 453 -43.78 17.00 -23.26
N SER A 454 -43.79 17.05 -21.93
CA SER A 454 -45.04 16.80 -21.19
C SER A 454 -45.15 17.67 -19.93
N THR A 455 -46.29 18.33 -19.85
CA THR A 455 -46.79 19.17 -18.77
C THR A 455 -46.88 18.44 -17.42
N SER A 456 -46.33 19.06 -16.37
CA SER A 456 -46.84 19.04 -14.99
C SER A 456 -47.07 17.68 -14.32
N THR A 457 -46.02 16.91 -14.07
CA THR A 457 -45.97 16.06 -12.87
C THR A 457 -44.60 16.22 -12.21
N ASN A 458 -44.56 16.73 -10.98
CA ASN A 458 -43.37 16.76 -10.11
C ASN A 458 -43.00 15.34 -9.67
N THR A 459 -42.67 14.45 -10.61
CA THR A 459 -42.27 13.08 -10.31
C THR A 459 -40.77 13.03 -10.15
N SER A 460 -40.31 12.62 -8.97
CA SER A 460 -38.88 12.48 -8.61
C SER A 460 -38.17 11.36 -9.38
N TYR A 461 -38.92 10.47 -10.04
CA TYR A 461 -38.43 9.39 -10.89
C TYR A 461 -39.41 9.09 -12.03
N VAL A 462 -38.93 8.37 -13.05
CA VAL A 462 -39.74 7.84 -14.15
C VAL A 462 -39.65 6.32 -14.11
N ASP A 463 -40.78 5.65 -13.94
CA ASP A 463 -40.86 4.17 -13.97
C ASP A 463 -40.79 3.68 -15.44
N PRO A 464 -39.69 3.02 -15.86
CA PRO A 464 -39.57 2.53 -17.23
C PRO A 464 -40.37 1.25 -17.47
N LEU A 465 -40.78 0.52 -16.42
CA LEU A 465 -41.55 -0.72 -16.53
C LEU A 465 -43.06 -0.47 -16.73
N ALA A 466 -43.52 0.74 -16.42
CA ALA A 466 -44.90 1.18 -16.63
C ALA A 466 -45.17 1.77 -18.03
N ASP A 467 -44.15 1.83 -18.91
CA ASP A 467 -44.24 2.41 -20.26
C ASP A 467 -43.99 1.33 -21.35
N PRO A 468 -45.05 0.72 -21.90
CA PRO A 468 -44.93 -0.36 -22.89
C PRO A 468 -44.16 0.03 -24.15
N ASP A 469 -44.31 1.28 -24.60
CA ASP A 469 -43.71 1.76 -25.85
C ASP A 469 -42.20 1.93 -25.68
N LYS A 470 -41.76 2.47 -24.54
CA LYS A 470 -40.33 2.56 -24.20
C LYS A 470 -39.71 1.17 -24.05
N CYS A 471 -40.37 0.25 -23.34
CA CYS A 471 -39.88 -1.12 -23.23
C CYS A 471 -39.75 -1.80 -24.60
N SER A 472 -40.75 -1.66 -25.47
CA SER A 472 -40.71 -2.24 -26.82
C SER A 472 -39.58 -1.67 -27.68
N ARG A 473 -39.31 -0.36 -27.54
CA ARG A 473 -38.18 0.32 -28.18
C ARG A 473 -36.83 -0.19 -27.68
N ASP A 474 -36.68 -0.42 -26.38
CA ASP A 474 -35.39 -0.67 -25.73
C ASP A 474 -34.97 -2.14 -25.73
N ILE A 475 -35.93 -3.08 -25.67
CA ILE A 475 -35.67 -4.53 -25.64
C ILE A 475 -34.81 -5.05 -26.81
N PRO A 476 -34.99 -4.61 -28.08
CA PRO A 476 -34.10 -4.99 -29.16
C PRO A 476 -32.62 -4.68 -28.89
N TYR A 477 -32.34 -3.51 -28.30
CA TYR A 477 -30.97 -3.11 -27.95
C TYR A 477 -30.43 -3.91 -26.76
N LEU A 478 -31.27 -4.19 -25.76
CA LEU A 478 -30.89 -5.07 -24.63
C LEU A 478 -30.53 -6.49 -25.11
N LYS A 479 -31.26 -7.02 -26.09
CA LYS A 479 -30.94 -8.31 -26.73
C LYS A 479 -29.61 -8.26 -27.48
N GLU A 480 -29.33 -7.17 -28.18
CA GLU A 480 -28.06 -6.98 -28.89
C GLU A 480 -26.86 -6.92 -27.93
N LEU A 481 -27.03 -6.28 -26.77
CA LEU A 481 -26.06 -6.28 -25.67
C LEU A 481 -25.92 -7.65 -24.96
N ARG A 482 -26.75 -8.63 -25.32
CA ARG A 482 -26.82 -9.96 -24.68
C ARG A 482 -27.17 -9.89 -23.19
N THR A 483 -27.92 -8.86 -22.81
CA THR A 483 -28.41 -8.65 -21.45
C THR A 483 -29.40 -9.75 -21.10
N ASN A 484 -29.27 -10.30 -19.89
CA ASN A 484 -30.25 -11.24 -19.32
C ASN A 484 -30.88 -10.74 -18.01
N VAL A 485 -30.40 -9.63 -17.45
CA VAL A 485 -30.98 -8.99 -16.26
C VAL A 485 -30.98 -7.47 -16.44
N VAL A 486 -32.03 -6.77 -16.03
CA VAL A 486 -32.00 -5.31 -15.85
C VAL A 486 -32.17 -4.96 -14.38
N ARG A 487 -31.45 -3.93 -13.92
CA ARG A 487 -31.66 -3.34 -12.58
C ARG A 487 -32.48 -2.05 -12.71
N VAL A 488 -33.59 -1.97 -11.99
CA VAL A 488 -34.48 -0.80 -11.97
C VAL A 488 -34.47 -0.22 -10.55
N TYR A 489 -34.14 1.07 -10.42
CA TYR A 489 -33.94 1.74 -9.14
C TYR A 489 -35.22 2.29 -8.52
N ALA A 490 -36.23 2.58 -9.32
CA ALA A 490 -37.52 3.08 -8.85
C ALA A 490 -38.66 2.68 -9.79
N VAL A 491 -39.68 2.05 -9.21
CA VAL A 491 -40.94 1.69 -9.87
C VAL A 491 -42.12 2.38 -9.17
N ASP A 492 -43.19 2.67 -9.90
CA ASP A 492 -44.44 3.16 -9.32
C ASP A 492 -45.38 1.96 -9.09
N PRO A 493 -45.57 1.51 -7.84
CA PRO A 493 -46.38 0.32 -7.55
C PRO A 493 -47.87 0.51 -7.86
N SER A 494 -48.32 1.74 -8.16
CA SER A 494 -49.71 2.01 -8.54
C SER A 494 -50.01 1.78 -10.03
N GLN A 495 -48.97 1.63 -10.86
CA GLN A 495 -49.10 1.42 -12.31
C GLN A 495 -49.16 -0.06 -12.67
N ASN A 496 -49.58 -0.36 -13.90
CA ASN A 496 -49.56 -1.72 -14.44
C ASN A 496 -48.22 -1.99 -15.16
N HIS A 497 -47.52 -3.05 -14.76
CA HIS A 497 -46.23 -3.45 -15.34
C HIS A 497 -46.33 -4.67 -16.28
N ASP A 498 -47.54 -5.22 -16.50
CA ASP A 498 -47.73 -6.51 -17.18
C ASP A 498 -47.14 -6.52 -18.59
N SER A 499 -47.38 -5.46 -19.35
CA SER A 499 -46.94 -5.40 -20.75
C SER A 499 -45.41 -5.41 -20.86
N CYS A 500 -44.71 -4.58 -20.08
CA CYS A 500 -43.25 -4.54 -20.13
C CYS A 500 -42.63 -5.81 -19.54
N MET A 501 -43.13 -6.29 -18.39
CA MET A 501 -42.59 -7.48 -17.73
C MET A 501 -42.75 -8.74 -18.61
N ASN A 502 -43.87 -8.88 -19.32
CA ASN A 502 -44.06 -9.96 -20.28
C ASN A 502 -43.13 -9.82 -21.49
N GLN A 503 -42.96 -8.62 -22.06
CA GLN A 503 -42.01 -8.41 -23.16
C GLN A 503 -40.57 -8.73 -22.76
N LEU A 504 -40.16 -8.38 -21.53
CA LEU A 504 -38.86 -8.75 -20.96
C LEU A 504 -38.75 -10.26 -20.75
N ALA A 505 -39.79 -10.91 -20.24
CA ALA A 505 -39.81 -12.37 -20.05
C ALA A 505 -39.69 -13.12 -21.39
N ASP A 506 -40.42 -12.68 -22.43
CA ASP A 506 -40.34 -13.21 -23.80
C ASP A 506 -38.96 -12.99 -24.42
N ALA A 507 -38.25 -11.94 -23.97
CA ALA A 507 -36.87 -11.69 -24.31
C ALA A 507 -35.85 -12.53 -23.52
N GLY A 508 -36.28 -13.27 -22.50
CA GLY A 508 -35.40 -13.98 -21.57
C GLY A 508 -34.65 -13.05 -20.60
N ILE A 509 -35.18 -11.86 -20.35
CA ILE A 509 -34.60 -10.82 -19.48
C ILE A 509 -35.33 -10.81 -18.14
N TYR A 510 -34.54 -10.93 -17.07
CA TYR A 510 -34.98 -10.85 -15.68
C TYR A 510 -34.86 -9.43 -15.13
N VAL A 511 -35.54 -9.15 -14.02
CA VAL A 511 -35.51 -7.85 -13.36
C VAL A 511 -35.06 -7.97 -11.91
N ILE A 512 -34.14 -7.11 -11.49
CA ILE A 512 -33.89 -6.79 -10.08
C ILE A 512 -34.40 -5.38 -9.83
N SER A 513 -35.25 -5.18 -8.82
CA SER A 513 -35.80 -3.86 -8.49
C SER A 513 -35.34 -3.44 -7.10
N ASP A 514 -34.94 -2.19 -6.96
CA ASP A 514 -34.82 -1.56 -5.65
C ASP A 514 -36.24 -1.30 -5.10
N LEU A 515 -36.41 -1.43 -3.79
CA LEU A 515 -37.70 -1.23 -3.10
C LEU A 515 -37.98 0.25 -2.76
N SER A 516 -36.92 1.02 -2.57
CA SER A 516 -36.99 2.46 -2.30
C SER A 516 -37.22 3.28 -3.56
N ASP A 517 -37.43 4.59 -3.38
CA ASP A 517 -37.31 5.59 -4.44
C ASP A 517 -36.59 6.84 -3.89
N PRO A 518 -36.25 7.85 -4.73
CA PRO A 518 -35.51 9.03 -4.27
C PRO A 518 -36.17 9.84 -3.15
N THR A 519 -37.48 9.68 -2.93
CA THR A 519 -38.26 10.37 -1.89
C THR A 519 -38.63 9.49 -0.71
N GLN A 520 -38.61 8.16 -0.88
CA GLN A 520 -38.95 7.17 0.14
C GLN A 520 -37.81 6.15 0.26
N ALA A 521 -36.75 6.53 0.95
CA ALA A 521 -35.57 5.72 1.24
C ALA A 521 -35.10 5.96 2.69
N ILE A 522 -34.30 5.04 3.22
CA ILE A 522 -33.62 5.24 4.51
C ILE A 522 -32.59 6.37 4.33
N ASP A 523 -32.76 7.46 5.07
CA ASP A 523 -31.80 8.57 5.10
C ASP A 523 -30.52 8.13 5.82
N ARG A 524 -29.37 8.25 5.16
CA ARG A 524 -28.09 7.83 5.75
C ARG A 524 -27.63 8.71 6.92
N ASP A 525 -28.01 9.99 6.92
CA ASP A 525 -27.57 10.98 7.92
C ASP A 525 -28.49 10.98 9.15
N ALA A 526 -29.74 10.54 8.97
CA ALA A 526 -30.73 10.38 10.02
C ALA A 526 -31.55 9.09 9.82
N PRO A 527 -30.95 7.90 9.97
CA PRO A 527 -31.58 6.66 9.56
C PRO A 527 -32.76 6.29 10.44
N GLU A 528 -33.87 5.97 9.77
CA GLU A 528 -35.09 5.48 10.37
C GLU A 528 -35.69 4.34 9.53
N TRP A 529 -36.40 3.44 10.20
CA TRP A 529 -37.18 2.40 9.56
C TRP A 529 -38.62 2.52 10.06
N THR A 530 -39.46 3.16 9.25
CA THR A 530 -40.80 3.60 9.62
C THR A 530 -41.87 2.76 8.92
N ILE A 531 -43.11 2.90 9.38
CA ILE A 531 -44.26 2.22 8.74
C ILE A 531 -44.46 2.73 7.31
N ASP A 532 -44.14 4.00 7.02
CA ASP A 532 -44.25 4.56 5.67
C ASP A 532 -43.23 3.92 4.71
N LEU A 533 -41.99 3.72 5.16
CA LEU A 533 -40.97 3.01 4.39
C LEU A 533 -41.31 1.52 4.21
N LEU A 534 -41.80 0.86 5.26
CA LEU A 534 -42.28 -0.51 5.16
C LEU A 534 -43.44 -0.62 4.14
N SER A 535 -44.41 0.28 4.21
CA SER A 535 -45.56 0.32 3.27
C SER A 535 -45.10 0.55 1.83
N ARG A 536 -44.10 1.41 1.61
CA ARG A 536 -43.49 1.60 0.30
C ARG A 536 -42.91 0.28 -0.21
N TYR A 537 -42.09 -0.38 0.60
CA TYR A 537 -41.38 -1.60 0.21
C TYR A 537 -42.36 -2.74 -0.09
N THR A 538 -43.37 -2.94 0.76
CA THR A 538 -44.40 -3.98 0.52
C THR A 538 -45.24 -3.69 -0.71
N SER A 539 -45.55 -2.42 -1.01
CA SER A 539 -46.30 -2.05 -2.22
C SER A 539 -45.54 -2.41 -3.51
N VAL A 540 -44.22 -2.21 -3.52
CA VAL A 540 -43.37 -2.63 -4.66
C VAL A 540 -43.32 -4.16 -4.79
N ILE A 541 -43.22 -4.87 -3.67
CA ILE A 541 -43.28 -6.34 -3.65
C ILE A 541 -44.62 -6.81 -4.21
N ASP A 542 -45.74 -6.24 -3.77
CA ASP A 542 -47.09 -6.60 -4.21
C ASP A 542 -47.28 -6.36 -5.71
N ALA A 543 -46.72 -5.27 -6.25
CA ALA A 543 -46.79 -4.97 -7.67
C ALA A 543 -45.99 -5.97 -8.53
N LEU A 544 -44.85 -6.48 -8.04
CA LEU A 544 -43.88 -7.20 -8.87
C LEU A 544 -43.74 -8.71 -8.58
N HIS A 545 -44.23 -9.22 -7.44
CA HIS A 545 -43.98 -10.62 -7.04
C HIS A 545 -44.55 -11.66 -8.02
N GLY A 546 -45.61 -11.33 -8.75
CA GLY A 546 -46.32 -12.23 -9.65
C GLY A 546 -45.53 -12.59 -10.91
N TYR A 547 -44.53 -11.79 -11.28
CA TYR A 547 -43.77 -11.99 -12.51
C TYR A 547 -42.69 -13.07 -12.34
N THR A 548 -42.68 -14.04 -13.27
CA THR A 548 -41.74 -15.17 -13.22
C THR A 548 -40.28 -14.79 -13.52
N ASN A 549 -40.08 -13.67 -14.20
CA ASN A 549 -38.78 -13.07 -14.49
C ASN A 549 -38.35 -12.04 -13.43
N MET A 550 -39.07 -11.90 -12.32
CA MET A 550 -38.60 -11.11 -11.17
C MET A 550 -37.52 -11.90 -10.40
N LEU A 551 -36.27 -11.44 -10.43
CA LEU A 551 -35.13 -12.14 -9.89
C LEU A 551 -34.93 -11.90 -8.39
N GLY A 552 -35.02 -10.65 -7.96
CA GLY A 552 -34.74 -10.26 -6.58
C GLY A 552 -34.99 -8.78 -6.31
N PHE A 553 -35.03 -8.40 -5.03
CA PHE A 553 -35.22 -7.01 -4.60
C PHE A 553 -34.00 -6.47 -3.86
N PHE A 554 -33.68 -5.18 -4.01
CA PHE A 554 -32.73 -4.50 -3.13
C PHE A 554 -33.46 -3.70 -2.05
N ALA A 555 -33.16 -3.98 -0.79
CA ALA A 555 -33.73 -3.25 0.35
C ALA A 555 -32.97 -1.94 0.69
N GLY A 556 -31.86 -1.68 0.01
CA GLY A 556 -31.09 -0.45 0.13
C GLY A 556 -29.97 -0.41 -0.89
N ASN A 557 -29.53 0.81 -1.22
CA ASN A 557 -28.44 1.07 -2.15
C ASN A 557 -27.52 2.15 -1.59
N GLU A 558 -26.29 1.78 -1.22
CA GLU A 558 -25.25 2.67 -0.68
C GLU A 558 -25.76 3.56 0.47
N VAL A 559 -26.55 2.99 1.38
CA VAL A 559 -27.11 3.76 2.51
C VAL A 559 -25.96 4.16 3.43
N SER A 560 -25.30 3.19 4.05
CA SER A 560 -23.96 3.38 4.61
C SER A 560 -22.97 3.46 3.46
N ASN A 561 -22.26 4.59 3.35
CA ASN A 561 -21.30 4.82 2.27
C ASN A 561 -19.97 5.41 2.75
N ALA A 562 -19.83 5.74 4.04
CA ALA A 562 -18.61 6.23 4.64
C ALA A 562 -18.51 5.79 6.12
N ALA A 563 -17.32 5.87 6.72
CA ALA A 563 -17.09 5.44 8.10
C ALA A 563 -17.97 6.14 9.16
N ASN A 564 -18.48 7.33 8.86
CA ASN A 564 -19.28 8.13 9.79
C ASN A 564 -20.78 7.81 9.79
N ASN A 565 -21.30 6.98 8.86
CA ASN A 565 -22.73 6.67 8.76
C ASN A 565 -23.05 5.16 8.76
N THR A 566 -22.11 4.32 9.22
CA THR A 566 -22.28 2.85 9.31
C THR A 566 -23.47 2.40 10.15
N ALA A 567 -23.95 3.24 11.08
CA ALA A 567 -25.14 2.97 11.88
C ALA A 567 -26.41 2.77 11.03
N ALA A 568 -26.48 3.36 9.83
CA ALA A 568 -27.62 3.22 8.93
C ALA A 568 -27.82 1.76 8.45
N SER A 569 -26.75 0.95 8.41
CA SER A 569 -26.83 -0.47 8.03
C SER A 569 -27.78 -1.29 8.91
N ALA A 570 -27.93 -0.93 10.19
CA ALA A 570 -28.85 -1.63 11.09
C ALA A 570 -30.32 -1.49 10.64
N TYR A 571 -30.69 -0.32 10.12
CA TYR A 571 -32.04 -0.04 9.62
C TYR A 571 -32.29 -0.76 8.28
N VAL A 572 -31.25 -0.85 7.43
CA VAL A 572 -31.33 -1.65 6.21
C VAL A 572 -31.49 -3.14 6.52
N LYS A 573 -30.78 -3.70 7.52
CA LYS A 573 -31.00 -5.09 7.95
C LYS A 573 -32.43 -5.32 8.45
N ALA A 574 -33.00 -4.36 9.18
CA ALA A 574 -34.41 -4.43 9.56
C ALA A 574 -35.32 -4.44 8.33
N ALA A 575 -35.05 -3.61 7.33
CA ALA A 575 -35.79 -3.59 6.07
C ALA A 575 -35.69 -4.91 5.30
N VAL A 576 -34.51 -5.52 5.24
CA VAL A 576 -34.29 -6.86 4.64
C VAL A 576 -35.14 -7.91 5.36
N ARG A 577 -35.01 -8.01 6.68
CA ARG A 577 -35.77 -8.96 7.52
C ARG A 577 -37.27 -8.82 7.31
N ASP A 578 -37.78 -7.59 7.41
CA ASP A 578 -39.22 -7.34 7.36
C ASP A 578 -39.78 -7.58 5.95
N SER A 579 -39.02 -7.26 4.90
CA SER A 579 -39.40 -7.56 3.51
C SER A 579 -39.44 -9.07 3.25
N LYS A 580 -38.44 -9.82 3.73
CA LYS A 580 -38.41 -11.30 3.63
C LYS A 580 -39.56 -11.93 4.42
N ALA A 581 -39.81 -11.44 5.63
CA ALA A 581 -40.92 -11.89 6.46
C ALA A 581 -42.27 -11.63 5.76
N TYR A 582 -42.43 -10.45 5.12
CA TYR A 582 -43.63 -10.11 4.37
C TYR A 582 -43.85 -11.07 3.20
N ILE A 583 -42.86 -11.24 2.31
CA ILE A 583 -42.91 -12.18 1.16
C ILE A 583 -43.32 -13.58 1.61
N LYS A 584 -42.73 -14.06 2.71
CA LYS A 584 -43.03 -15.38 3.27
C LYS A 584 -44.45 -15.46 3.83
N SER A 585 -44.88 -14.45 4.60
CA SER A 585 -46.20 -14.42 5.23
C SER A 585 -47.35 -14.27 4.25
N SER A 586 -47.11 -13.57 3.13
CA SER A 586 -48.06 -13.40 2.02
C SER A 586 -48.14 -14.61 1.08
N ASN A 587 -47.37 -15.67 1.36
CA ASN A 587 -47.31 -16.91 0.54
C ASN A 587 -46.93 -16.64 -0.92
N TYR A 588 -46.04 -15.68 -1.15
CA TYR A 588 -45.51 -15.38 -2.48
C TYR A 588 -44.43 -16.39 -2.88
N ARG A 589 -44.08 -16.39 -4.17
CA ARG A 589 -42.90 -17.11 -4.66
C ARG A 589 -41.68 -16.63 -3.89
N SER A 590 -40.80 -17.55 -3.53
CA SER A 590 -39.50 -17.19 -2.94
C SER A 590 -38.73 -16.32 -3.94
N ILE A 591 -38.57 -15.04 -3.58
CA ILE A 591 -37.80 -14.01 -4.27
C ILE A 591 -36.83 -13.46 -3.22
N GLY A 592 -35.55 -13.42 -3.56
CA GLY A 592 -34.53 -12.97 -2.61
C GLY A 592 -34.61 -11.46 -2.37
N VAL A 593 -34.19 -11.04 -1.18
CA VAL A 593 -33.98 -9.63 -0.82
C VAL A 593 -32.50 -9.41 -0.46
N GLY A 594 -31.83 -8.58 -1.25
CA GLY A 594 -30.41 -8.26 -1.14
C GLY A 594 -30.14 -6.81 -0.73
N TYR A 595 -28.85 -6.46 -0.75
CA TYR A 595 -28.36 -5.09 -0.53
C TYR A 595 -27.31 -4.72 -1.57
N ALA A 596 -27.33 -3.47 -2.05
CA ALA A 596 -26.31 -2.93 -2.95
C ALA A 596 -25.40 -1.93 -2.21
N THR A 597 -24.09 -2.14 -2.22
CA THR A 597 -23.12 -1.28 -1.52
C THR A 597 -22.19 -0.52 -2.45
N ASN A 598 -21.56 0.54 -1.94
CA ASN A 598 -20.42 1.21 -2.57
C ASN A 598 -19.08 0.52 -2.18
N ASP A 599 -18.00 0.88 -2.86
CA ASP A 599 -16.64 0.35 -2.67
C ASP A 599 -15.75 1.29 -1.83
N ASP A 600 -16.24 1.75 -0.66
CA ASP A 600 -15.41 2.54 0.26
C ASP A 600 -14.44 1.62 1.04
N PRO A 601 -13.13 1.82 0.91
CA PRO A 601 -12.13 0.92 1.48
C PRO A 601 -12.11 0.88 3.01
N ALA A 602 -12.66 1.88 3.69
CA ALA A 602 -12.65 1.96 5.15
C ALA A 602 -13.77 1.14 5.82
N ILE A 603 -14.77 0.69 5.05
CA ILE A 603 -15.96 0.02 5.60
C ILE A 603 -16.43 -1.19 4.79
N ARG A 604 -15.93 -1.40 3.56
CA ARG A 604 -16.47 -2.41 2.63
C ARG A 604 -16.48 -3.83 3.17
N THR A 605 -15.44 -4.22 3.91
CA THR A 605 -15.34 -5.57 4.49
C THR A 605 -16.33 -5.74 5.63
N GLU A 606 -16.37 -4.77 6.54
CA GLU A 606 -17.26 -4.79 7.70
C GLU A 606 -18.73 -4.74 7.30
N ILE A 607 -19.09 -3.99 6.25
CA ILE A 607 -20.47 -3.93 5.75
C ILE A 607 -20.86 -5.27 5.09
N ALA A 608 -19.99 -5.89 4.28
CA ALA A 608 -20.24 -7.22 3.72
C ALA A 608 -20.48 -8.25 4.83
N ASP A 609 -19.58 -8.33 5.81
CA ASP A 609 -19.73 -9.23 6.94
C ASP A 609 -21.01 -8.94 7.76
N TYR A 610 -21.34 -7.66 7.96
CA TYR A 610 -22.52 -7.26 8.75
C TYR A 610 -23.84 -7.70 8.10
N PHE A 611 -23.98 -7.56 6.79
CA PHE A 611 -25.20 -7.98 6.09
C PHE A 611 -25.31 -9.50 5.94
N ASN A 612 -24.19 -10.23 6.00
CA ASN A 612 -24.15 -11.68 5.93
C ASN A 612 -24.16 -12.38 7.31
N CYS A 613 -24.02 -11.64 8.41
CA CYS A 613 -24.01 -12.22 9.75
C CYS A 613 -25.42 -12.38 10.36
N GLY A 614 -25.52 -13.25 11.37
CA GLY A 614 -26.76 -13.50 12.10
C GLY A 614 -27.56 -14.66 11.52
N ASP A 615 -28.86 -14.67 11.81
CA ASP A 615 -29.77 -15.70 11.31
C ASP A 615 -30.11 -15.46 9.84
N ASP A 616 -30.38 -16.53 9.07
CA ASP A 616 -30.78 -16.46 7.65
C ASP A 616 -32.02 -15.57 7.41
N ALA A 617 -32.85 -15.35 8.44
CA ALA A 617 -34.00 -14.45 8.35
C ALA A 617 -33.61 -12.97 8.27
N ASP A 618 -32.49 -12.61 8.89
CA ASP A 618 -31.98 -11.23 9.02
C ASP A 618 -30.84 -10.94 8.05
N ALA A 619 -30.15 -11.98 7.58
CA ALA A 619 -29.14 -11.88 6.54
C ALA A 619 -29.77 -11.61 5.17
N ILE A 620 -29.01 -10.96 4.29
CA ILE A 620 -29.38 -10.78 2.87
C ILE A 620 -29.43 -12.11 2.12
N ASP A 621 -30.19 -12.19 1.03
CA ASP A 621 -30.24 -13.38 0.16
C ASP A 621 -29.23 -13.32 -0.99
N PHE A 622 -28.75 -12.12 -1.33
CA PHE A 622 -27.68 -11.87 -2.30
C PHE A 622 -27.07 -10.49 -2.07
N TRP A 623 -25.83 -10.33 -2.53
CA TRP A 623 -25.03 -9.12 -2.38
C TRP A 623 -24.84 -8.43 -3.73
N GLY A 624 -25.04 -7.12 -3.76
CA GLY A 624 -24.77 -6.26 -4.90
C GLY A 624 -23.60 -5.33 -4.59
N TYR A 625 -22.66 -5.22 -5.51
CA TYR A 625 -21.47 -4.41 -5.32
C TYR A 625 -21.30 -3.41 -6.46
N ASN A 626 -21.48 -2.11 -6.16
CA ASN A 626 -21.26 -1.03 -7.11
C ASN A 626 -19.75 -0.76 -7.21
N ILE A 627 -19.04 -1.62 -7.95
CA ILE A 627 -17.59 -1.57 -8.11
C ILE A 627 -17.19 -0.86 -9.41
N TYR A 628 -16.36 0.19 -9.26
CA TYR A 628 -15.88 1.01 -10.37
C TYR A 628 -14.34 1.10 -10.42
N SER A 629 -13.65 0.15 -9.78
CA SER A 629 -12.19 0.15 -9.70
C SER A 629 -11.50 -0.25 -11.01
N TRP A 630 -12.22 -0.87 -11.96
CA TRP A 630 -11.72 -1.15 -13.31
C TRP A 630 -11.99 0.03 -14.26
N CYS A 631 -10.96 0.82 -14.55
CA CYS A 631 -11.03 1.97 -15.46
C CYS A 631 -10.14 1.78 -16.69
N GLY A 632 -10.71 1.89 -17.89
CA GLY A 632 -9.97 1.83 -19.15
C GLY A 632 -9.20 0.51 -19.35
N ASP A 633 -7.97 0.63 -19.85
CA ASP A 633 -7.04 -0.50 -20.02
C ASP A 633 -6.44 -0.88 -18.65
N SER A 634 -7.15 -1.71 -17.90
CA SER A 634 -6.73 -2.27 -16.60
C SER A 634 -6.58 -3.80 -16.67
N SER A 635 -6.03 -4.42 -15.62
CA SER A 635 -5.99 -5.87 -15.42
C SER A 635 -6.82 -6.31 -14.20
N TYR A 636 -7.00 -7.62 -14.04
CA TYR A 636 -7.67 -8.24 -12.90
C TYR A 636 -7.00 -7.89 -11.56
N GLU A 637 -5.68 -7.82 -11.55
CA GLU A 637 -4.86 -7.46 -10.39
C GLU A 637 -4.86 -5.93 -10.19
N GLN A 638 -4.60 -5.14 -11.26
CA GLN A 638 -4.48 -3.69 -11.16
C GLN A 638 -5.80 -3.00 -10.74
N SER A 639 -6.94 -3.54 -11.17
CA SER A 639 -8.27 -3.05 -10.76
C SER A 639 -8.61 -3.41 -9.31
N GLY A 640 -7.83 -4.27 -8.65
CA GLY A 640 -8.17 -4.85 -7.36
C GLY A 640 -9.31 -5.87 -7.41
N PHE A 641 -9.74 -6.31 -8.60
CA PHE A 641 -10.76 -7.36 -8.74
C PHE A 641 -10.27 -8.71 -8.20
N GLU A 642 -8.96 -8.97 -8.26
CA GLU A 642 -8.36 -10.14 -7.58
C GLU A 642 -8.63 -10.13 -6.08
N ASP A 643 -8.33 -9.02 -5.42
CA ASP A 643 -8.53 -8.87 -3.97
C ASP A 643 -10.01 -9.06 -3.60
N ARG A 644 -10.92 -8.42 -4.35
CA ARG A 644 -12.37 -8.57 -4.13
C ARG A 644 -12.82 -10.02 -4.34
N THR A 645 -12.29 -10.73 -5.34
CA THR A 645 -12.65 -12.14 -5.58
C THR A 645 -12.16 -13.04 -4.45
N ILE A 646 -10.98 -12.76 -3.88
CA ILE A 646 -10.46 -13.49 -2.72
C ILE A 646 -11.32 -13.22 -1.48
N GLU A 647 -11.68 -11.97 -1.23
CA GLU A 647 -12.55 -11.56 -0.11
C GLU A 647 -13.90 -12.30 -0.14
N PHE A 648 -14.52 -12.42 -1.30
CA PHE A 648 -15.83 -13.08 -1.46
C PHE A 648 -15.76 -14.59 -1.70
N SER A 649 -14.57 -15.21 -1.67
CA SER A 649 -14.38 -16.64 -1.99
C SER A 649 -15.17 -17.61 -1.10
N ASN A 650 -15.46 -17.21 0.15
CA ASN A 650 -16.22 -18.00 1.12
C ASN A 650 -17.50 -17.28 1.59
N TYR A 651 -17.98 -16.30 0.84
CA TYR A 651 -19.21 -15.58 1.16
C TYR A 651 -20.42 -16.51 1.00
N SER A 652 -21.35 -16.52 1.97
CA SER A 652 -22.40 -17.56 2.04
C SER A 652 -23.60 -17.35 1.12
N VAL A 653 -23.68 -16.19 0.47
CA VAL A 653 -24.74 -15.85 -0.48
C VAL A 653 -24.14 -15.42 -1.83
N PRO A 654 -24.90 -15.46 -2.94
CA PRO A 654 -24.43 -14.97 -4.23
C PRO A 654 -23.95 -13.51 -4.12
N ALA A 655 -22.75 -13.23 -4.64
CA ALA A 655 -22.09 -11.92 -4.62
C ALA A 655 -21.48 -11.60 -5.99
#